data_AF-H9UH82-F1
#
_entry.id   AF-H9UH82-F1
#
_cell.length_a   1.000
_cell.length_b   1.000
_cell.length_c   1.000
_cell.angle_alpha   90.00
_cell.angle_beta   90.00
_cell.angle_gamma   90.00
#
_symmetry.space_group_name_H-M   'P 1'
#
loop_
_entity.id
_entity.type
_entity.pdbx_description
1 polymer ?
#
loop_
_entity_poly.entity_id
_entity_poly.type
_entity_poly.pdbx_seq_one_letter_code
_entity_poly.pdbx_strand_id
1 'polypeptide(L)'
;MKKSLIDILFGSKHDKDLKQLLPILARINALEEWALALSGEEFPRYTSQFKTRLQAGESLDDILPEAFALAREAARRTLGERPYDVQILGGIVLHQGKIMEMKTGEGKTLSSVAAAYLNALTGDGVHVITVNDYLAERDANWMKPVFGYLGLTVGAILANMDPEHRKQAYRQDITYGTNNEFGFDYLRDNMCFSKEHKVQRAHSYCIIDEIDSILVDEARTPLIISGAAEDDTKKFQQVNSIVRNLRECDKDPETGDYPEEPVGDYKLDEKGKKVSFTDEGLNHLEKLLQQGGVIKGSLFLDENFEYIHYATQSLKAYTLFKIDKDYVITDGKVEIVDEFTGRIMHGRRYSDGLHQAIEAKEGIRILQRNRTLATITFQNFFRMYDKISGMTGTAETEEKEFGSIYGLEVVVIPTNRPVARQDDEDIIFLNEAAKYKAICDHIFELQKKGQPVLVGTASIERSEVLSAQLKKRGIPHEVLNAKNHAREALIIAEAGAKGSVTIATNMAGRGTDIKLGGNPEFRTRHKVGTDADEETYQRVLRQETDKWRQQYQEIVKLGGLYILGTERHESRRIDNQLRGRAGRQGDPGHSQFFLSMDDDLMRLFGGGNMKNMLSRVGLSDEEPIHHRWISKSIERAQTKVEERNYEIRKHLLEYDDVLNEQRKFMYKQRDAILDDDQLFLRVLKTAEDILDDALDNYFPEREGDLHEVQRILDQIQQELFFTPSVSPRELSGKPASFIRQAIIDELTSDLHSKNEAAGAEMLNRAIRLEYLRNIDARWQDHLENLEALREAVYLRSYGQKNPLLEYKLEGFEIFEEMLLQIRVSIARKVFLVKADSLRPEAQTVQPGRMQTRHDSMQGFGGGSPRRPAPAQPGGKAPTVVRTVPKVGRNDLCPCGSGKKYKHCHGR
;
A
#
# COMPACT_ATOMS: atom_id res chain seq x y z
N MET A 1 -24.06 -31.06 -8.90
CA MET A 1 -25.10 -29.99 -8.89
C MET A 1 -26.12 -30.28 -9.96
N LYS A 2 -27.43 -30.25 -9.67
CA LYS A 2 -28.47 -30.30 -10.72
C LYS A 2 -28.55 -28.92 -11.36
N LYS A 3 -28.22 -28.79 -12.66
CA LYS A 3 -28.38 -27.53 -13.42
C LYS A 3 -29.83 -27.04 -13.26
N SER A 4 -30.04 -25.75 -12.98
CA SER A 4 -31.40 -25.21 -12.86
C SER A 4 -32.08 -25.25 -14.23
N LEU A 5 -33.41 -25.33 -14.26
CA LEU A 5 -34.17 -25.34 -15.52
C LEU A 5 -33.86 -24.10 -16.40
N ILE A 6 -33.48 -22.99 -15.75
CA ILE A 6 -33.09 -21.71 -16.36
C ILE A 6 -31.73 -21.84 -17.07
N ASP A 7 -30.76 -22.52 -16.44
CA ASP A 7 -29.43 -22.75 -17.04
C ASP A 7 -29.50 -23.65 -18.28
N ILE A 8 -30.49 -24.56 -18.32
CA ILE A 8 -30.71 -25.47 -19.46
C ILE A 8 -31.37 -24.74 -20.63
N LEU A 9 -32.29 -23.79 -20.35
CA LEU A 9 -33.03 -23.04 -21.37
C LEU A 9 -32.26 -21.84 -21.93
N PHE A 10 -31.48 -21.12 -21.11
CA PHE A 10 -30.79 -19.88 -21.51
C PHE A 10 -29.26 -20.00 -21.58
N GLY A 11 -28.70 -21.16 -21.21
CA GLY A 11 -27.25 -21.35 -21.01
C GLY A 11 -26.76 -20.72 -19.71
N SER A 12 -25.65 -21.23 -19.18
CA SER A 12 -25.00 -20.62 -18.02
C SER A 12 -24.36 -19.27 -18.40
N LYS A 13 -24.06 -18.41 -17.41
CA LYS A 13 -23.29 -17.18 -17.64
C LYS A 13 -22.00 -17.48 -18.42
N HIS A 14 -21.25 -18.50 -17.98
CA HIS A 14 -20.04 -19.00 -18.63
C HIS A 14 -20.23 -19.33 -20.11
N ASP A 15 -21.34 -19.99 -20.47
CA ASP A 15 -21.63 -20.33 -21.87
C ASP A 15 -21.90 -19.08 -22.72
N LYS A 16 -22.51 -18.04 -22.14
CA LYS A 16 -22.80 -16.78 -22.82
C LYS A 16 -21.51 -15.99 -23.05
N ASP A 17 -20.65 -15.89 -22.04
CA ASP A 17 -19.38 -15.18 -22.14
C ASP A 17 -18.48 -15.81 -23.22
N LEU A 18 -18.36 -17.15 -23.23
CA LEU A 18 -17.58 -17.85 -24.26
C LEU A 18 -18.16 -17.67 -25.67
N LYS A 19 -19.48 -17.68 -25.84
CA LYS A 19 -20.12 -17.42 -27.15
C LYS A 19 -19.74 -16.07 -27.73
N GLN A 20 -19.46 -15.06 -26.90
CA GLN A 20 -19.03 -13.74 -27.34
C GLN A 20 -17.54 -13.72 -27.72
N LEU A 21 -16.70 -14.48 -27.01
CA LEU A 21 -15.24 -14.47 -27.21
C LEU A 21 -14.78 -15.36 -28.39
N LEU A 22 -15.45 -16.50 -28.62
CA LEU A 22 -15.06 -17.47 -29.65
C LEU A 22 -14.97 -16.89 -31.09
N PRO A 23 -15.90 -16.02 -31.54
CA PRO A 23 -15.78 -15.38 -32.86
C PRO A 23 -14.52 -14.51 -33.00
N ILE A 24 -14.14 -13.79 -31.94
CA ILE A 24 -12.94 -12.95 -31.92
C ILE A 24 -11.68 -13.82 -31.99
N LEU A 25 -11.64 -14.90 -31.19
CA LEU A 25 -10.57 -15.89 -31.24
C LEU A 25 -10.42 -16.49 -32.65
N ALA A 26 -11.52 -16.82 -33.32
CA ALA A 26 -11.49 -17.36 -34.67
C ALA A 26 -10.86 -16.37 -35.68
N ARG A 27 -11.15 -15.06 -35.56
CA ARG A 27 -10.52 -14.03 -36.38
C ARG A 27 -9.01 -13.92 -36.11
N ILE A 28 -8.59 -13.99 -34.85
CA ILE A 28 -7.16 -13.98 -34.47
C ILE A 28 -6.45 -15.22 -35.05
N ASN A 29 -7.06 -16.40 -34.91
CA ASN A 29 -6.50 -17.64 -35.43
C ASN A 29 -6.37 -17.62 -36.96
N ALA A 30 -7.31 -16.99 -37.68
CA ALA A 30 -7.23 -16.84 -39.13
C ALA A 30 -6.06 -15.96 -39.60
N LEU A 31 -5.55 -15.07 -38.74
CA LEU A 31 -4.41 -14.18 -39.02
C LEU A 31 -3.06 -14.80 -38.64
N GLU A 32 -3.05 -16.04 -38.15
CA GLU A 32 -1.81 -16.71 -37.73
C GLU A 32 -0.85 -16.94 -38.90
N GLU A 33 -1.35 -17.35 -40.07
CA GLU A 33 -0.52 -17.53 -41.28
C GLU A 33 0.09 -16.22 -41.77
N TRP A 34 -0.67 -15.12 -41.68
CA TRP A 34 -0.19 -13.78 -42.01
C TRP A 34 0.95 -13.38 -41.07
N ALA A 35 0.78 -13.49 -39.75
CA ALA A 35 1.80 -13.12 -38.79
C ALA A 35 3.07 -14.00 -38.94
N LEU A 36 2.90 -15.29 -39.23
CA LEU A 36 4.01 -16.22 -39.50
C LEU A 36 4.84 -15.83 -40.72
N ALA A 37 4.21 -15.29 -41.77
CA ALA A 37 4.89 -14.90 -43.01
C ALA A 37 5.75 -13.63 -42.86
N LEU A 38 5.54 -12.83 -41.80
CA LEU A 38 6.26 -11.58 -41.58
C LEU A 38 7.73 -11.81 -41.19
N SER A 39 8.61 -10.96 -41.69
CA SER A 39 9.99 -10.85 -41.24
C SER A 39 10.07 -10.09 -39.90
N GLY A 40 11.18 -10.25 -39.16
CA GLY A 40 11.31 -9.61 -37.84
C GLY A 40 11.30 -8.07 -37.88
N GLU A 41 11.78 -7.46 -38.96
CA GLU A 41 11.77 -6.00 -39.12
C GLU A 41 10.36 -5.42 -39.34
N GLU A 42 9.39 -6.26 -39.72
CA GLU A 42 8.02 -5.82 -39.97
C GLU A 42 7.21 -5.65 -38.68
N PHE A 43 7.57 -6.33 -37.59
CA PHE A 43 6.83 -6.26 -36.32
C PHE A 43 6.78 -4.82 -35.76
N PRO A 44 7.91 -4.10 -35.59
CA PRO A 44 7.87 -2.70 -35.17
C PRO A 44 7.18 -1.76 -36.18
N ARG A 45 7.22 -2.10 -37.49
CA ARG A 45 6.55 -1.31 -38.53
C ARG A 45 5.03 -1.41 -38.39
N TYR A 46 4.50 -2.61 -38.15
CA TYR A 46 3.08 -2.80 -37.86
C TYR A 46 2.65 -2.08 -36.58
N THR A 47 3.47 -2.14 -35.52
CA THR A 47 3.21 -1.34 -34.30
C THR A 47 3.07 0.15 -34.62
N SER A 48 3.95 0.70 -35.45
CA SER A 48 3.85 2.11 -35.86
C SER A 48 2.61 2.38 -36.71
N GLN A 49 2.24 1.47 -37.63
CA GLN A 49 1.02 1.58 -38.43
C GLN A 49 -0.24 1.55 -37.56
N PHE A 50 -0.30 0.69 -36.55
CA PHE A 50 -1.43 0.67 -35.61
C PHE A 50 -1.54 1.96 -34.82
N LYS A 51 -0.41 2.51 -34.33
CA LYS A 51 -0.41 3.83 -33.66
C LYS A 51 -0.97 4.92 -34.58
N THR A 52 -0.61 4.94 -35.87
CA THR A 52 -1.17 5.88 -36.85
C THR A 52 -2.66 5.65 -37.12
N ARG A 53 -3.11 4.39 -37.20
CA ARG A 53 -4.54 4.04 -37.38
C ARG A 53 -5.39 4.51 -36.20
N LEU A 54 -4.91 4.33 -34.97
CA LEU A 54 -5.57 4.84 -33.77
C LEU A 54 -5.66 6.37 -33.77
N GLN A 55 -4.59 7.05 -34.16
CA GLN A 55 -4.59 8.52 -34.34
C GLN A 55 -5.56 8.99 -35.43
N ALA A 56 -5.84 8.14 -36.43
CA ALA A 56 -6.82 8.41 -37.49
C ALA A 56 -8.28 8.11 -37.07
N GLY A 57 -8.51 7.65 -35.83
CA GLY A 57 -9.84 7.44 -35.25
C GLY A 57 -10.35 6.01 -35.23
N GLU A 58 -9.53 5.03 -35.63
CA GLU A 58 -9.86 3.60 -35.47
C GLU A 58 -9.81 3.20 -33.99
N SER A 59 -10.65 2.26 -33.56
CA SER A 59 -10.68 1.84 -32.15
C SER A 59 -9.68 0.71 -31.86
N LEU A 60 -9.35 0.50 -30.57
CA LEU A 60 -8.53 -0.64 -30.15
C LEU A 60 -9.19 -1.99 -30.51
N ASP A 61 -10.53 -2.07 -30.46
CA ASP A 61 -11.27 -3.30 -30.79
C ASP A 61 -11.18 -3.66 -32.28
N ASP A 62 -11.08 -2.66 -33.16
CA ASP A 62 -10.97 -2.87 -34.61
C ASP A 62 -9.63 -3.53 -34.97
N ILE A 63 -8.53 -3.05 -34.36
CA ILE A 63 -7.17 -3.56 -34.59
C ILE A 63 -6.83 -4.78 -33.72
N LEU A 64 -7.67 -5.13 -32.74
CA LEU A 64 -7.43 -6.19 -31.77
C LEU A 64 -7.02 -7.52 -32.43
N PRO A 65 -7.70 -8.02 -33.48
CA PRO A 65 -7.34 -9.31 -34.06
C PRO A 65 -5.92 -9.36 -34.64
N GLU A 66 -5.51 -8.28 -35.32
CA GLU A 66 -4.18 -8.15 -35.93
C GLU A 66 -3.10 -8.00 -34.86
N ALA A 67 -3.35 -7.14 -33.87
CA ALA A 67 -2.44 -6.91 -32.75
C ALA A 67 -2.22 -8.18 -31.92
N PHE A 68 -3.26 -8.95 -31.66
CA PHE A 68 -3.17 -10.20 -30.91
C PHE A 68 -2.45 -11.30 -31.70
N ALA A 69 -2.67 -11.39 -33.01
CA ALA A 69 -1.94 -12.33 -33.86
C ALA A 69 -0.43 -12.02 -33.89
N LEU A 70 -0.07 -10.74 -34.01
CA LEU A 70 1.33 -10.28 -33.91
C LEU A 70 1.95 -10.57 -32.56
N ALA A 71 1.26 -10.24 -31.46
CA ALA A 71 1.76 -10.51 -30.11
C ALA A 71 1.97 -12.02 -29.86
N ARG A 72 1.04 -12.86 -30.36
CA ARG A 72 1.15 -14.32 -30.28
C ARG A 72 2.39 -14.83 -31.03
N GLU A 73 2.64 -14.31 -32.22
CA GLU A 73 3.80 -14.73 -33.02
C GLU A 73 5.12 -14.19 -32.46
N ALA A 74 5.14 -12.98 -31.91
CA ALA A 74 6.29 -12.43 -31.22
C ALA A 74 6.68 -13.31 -30.02
N ALA A 75 5.70 -13.74 -29.21
CA ALA A 75 5.93 -14.70 -28.12
C ALA A 75 6.51 -16.03 -28.61
N ARG A 76 5.98 -16.58 -29.71
CA ARG A 76 6.51 -17.81 -30.32
C ARG A 76 7.97 -17.68 -30.72
N ARG A 77 8.34 -16.57 -31.38
CA ARG A 77 9.70 -16.38 -31.91
C ARG A 77 10.73 -16.10 -30.82
N THR A 78 10.32 -15.39 -29.78
CA THR A 78 11.23 -14.92 -28.71
C THR A 78 11.32 -15.86 -27.53
N LEU A 79 10.19 -16.43 -27.10
CA LEU A 79 10.11 -17.35 -25.95
C LEU A 79 10.07 -18.82 -26.38
N GLY A 80 9.80 -19.11 -27.66
CA GLY A 80 9.57 -20.48 -28.12
C GLY A 80 8.18 -21.02 -27.76
N GLU A 81 7.30 -20.18 -27.21
CA GLU A 81 5.98 -20.56 -26.74
C GLU A 81 4.89 -19.91 -27.61
N ARG A 82 4.01 -20.72 -28.19
CA ARG A 82 2.79 -20.22 -28.86
C ARG A 82 1.70 -20.07 -27.78
N PRO A 83 1.23 -18.84 -27.49
CA PRO A 83 0.08 -18.69 -26.61
C PRO A 83 -1.12 -19.54 -27.06
N TYR A 84 -1.69 -20.30 -26.11
CA TYR A 84 -2.84 -21.15 -26.35
C TYR A 84 -4.10 -20.31 -26.61
N ASP A 85 -5.08 -20.95 -27.23
CA ASP A 85 -6.38 -20.32 -27.52
C ASP A 85 -7.06 -19.82 -26.24
N VAL A 86 -6.96 -20.57 -25.14
CA VAL A 86 -7.46 -20.14 -23.82
C VAL A 86 -6.73 -18.92 -23.24
N GLN A 87 -5.43 -18.79 -23.49
CA GLN A 87 -4.64 -17.63 -23.06
C GLN A 87 -5.03 -16.38 -23.86
N ILE A 88 -5.38 -16.57 -25.13
CA ILE A 88 -5.82 -15.50 -26.02
C ILE A 88 -7.23 -15.04 -25.67
N LEU A 89 -8.13 -15.97 -25.31
CA LEU A 89 -9.42 -15.63 -24.70
C LEU A 89 -9.22 -14.80 -23.42
N GLY A 90 -8.29 -15.21 -22.54
CA GLY A 90 -7.92 -14.45 -21.34
C GLY A 90 -7.44 -13.04 -21.67
N GLY A 91 -6.57 -12.88 -22.67
CA GLY A 91 -6.12 -11.57 -23.14
C GLY A 91 -7.26 -10.67 -23.64
N ILE A 92 -8.25 -11.24 -24.34
CA ILE A 92 -9.42 -10.48 -24.78
C ILE A 92 -10.23 -9.98 -23.57
N VAL A 93 -10.45 -10.85 -22.57
CA VAL A 93 -11.15 -10.48 -21.33
C VAL A 93 -10.42 -9.36 -20.57
N LEU A 94 -9.09 -9.44 -20.49
CA LEU A 94 -8.29 -8.37 -19.89
C LEU A 94 -8.44 -7.05 -20.65
N HIS A 95 -8.40 -7.07 -21.99
CA HIS A 95 -8.59 -5.87 -22.80
C HIS A 95 -9.98 -5.23 -22.58
N GLN A 96 -11.02 -6.04 -22.37
CA GLN A 96 -12.39 -5.60 -22.10
C GLN A 96 -12.59 -4.97 -20.72
N GLY A 97 -11.54 -4.88 -19.88
CA GLY A 97 -11.67 -4.32 -18.53
C GLY A 97 -12.36 -5.27 -17.55
N LYS A 98 -12.18 -6.58 -17.72
CA LYS A 98 -12.80 -7.62 -16.89
C LYS A 98 -11.75 -8.44 -16.15
N ILE A 99 -12.20 -9.29 -15.24
CA ILE A 99 -11.35 -10.24 -14.52
C ILE A 99 -11.35 -11.57 -15.27
N MET A 100 -10.17 -12.01 -15.71
CA MET A 100 -9.99 -13.37 -16.20
C MET A 100 -9.70 -14.32 -15.04
N GLU A 101 -10.56 -15.33 -14.86
CA GLU A 101 -10.22 -16.47 -14.03
C GLU A 101 -9.58 -17.57 -14.89
N MET A 102 -8.28 -17.78 -14.70
CA MET A 102 -7.52 -18.88 -15.30
C MET A 102 -6.79 -19.65 -14.21
N LYS A 103 -7.04 -20.96 -14.16
CA LYS A 103 -6.41 -21.84 -13.15
C LYS A 103 -4.89 -21.73 -13.18
N THR A 104 -4.25 -21.95 -12.03
CA THR A 104 -2.80 -21.78 -11.91
C THR A 104 -2.06 -22.77 -12.81
N GLY A 105 -1.02 -22.30 -13.52
CA GLY A 105 -0.31 -23.10 -14.51
C GLY A 105 -0.87 -23.03 -15.94
N GLU A 106 -1.95 -22.26 -16.18
CA GLU A 106 -2.45 -21.99 -17.54
C GLU A 106 -1.68 -20.84 -18.24
N GLY A 107 -0.66 -20.25 -17.60
CA GLY A 107 0.20 -19.22 -18.19
C GLY A 107 -0.40 -17.80 -18.15
N LYS A 108 -0.90 -17.38 -16.98
CA LYS A 108 -1.50 -16.04 -16.73
C LYS A 108 -0.62 -14.88 -17.22
N THR A 109 0.68 -14.90 -16.89
CA THR A 109 1.65 -13.88 -17.31
C THR A 109 1.75 -13.76 -18.83
N LEU A 110 1.70 -14.87 -19.58
CA LEU A 110 1.75 -14.84 -21.04
C LEU A 110 0.41 -14.37 -21.64
N SER A 111 -0.71 -14.72 -21.02
CA SER A 111 -2.05 -14.26 -21.44
C SER A 111 -2.19 -12.74 -21.44
N SER A 112 -1.54 -12.04 -20.49
CA SER A 112 -1.65 -10.58 -20.39
C SER A 112 -0.86 -9.82 -21.45
N VAL A 113 0.10 -10.46 -22.12
CA VAL A 113 0.99 -9.81 -23.10
C VAL A 113 0.22 -9.18 -24.25
N ALA A 114 -0.76 -9.90 -24.83
CA ALA A 114 -1.53 -9.41 -25.97
C ALA A 114 -2.41 -8.20 -25.57
N ALA A 115 -3.01 -8.25 -24.38
CA ALA A 115 -3.80 -7.15 -23.83
C ALA A 115 -2.92 -5.92 -23.52
N ALA A 116 -1.77 -6.12 -22.89
CA ALA A 116 -0.82 -5.06 -22.59
C ALA A 116 -0.27 -4.43 -23.86
N TYR A 117 0.10 -5.23 -24.87
CA TYR A 117 0.57 -4.75 -26.17
C TYR A 117 -0.48 -3.86 -26.84
N LEU A 118 -1.72 -4.36 -26.99
CA LEU A 118 -2.80 -3.62 -27.64
C LEU A 118 -3.06 -2.27 -26.97
N ASN A 119 -3.21 -2.27 -25.64
CA ASN A 119 -3.50 -1.03 -24.91
C ASN A 119 -2.30 -0.07 -24.83
N ALA A 120 -1.06 -0.58 -24.89
CA ALA A 120 0.12 0.27 -24.96
C ALA A 120 0.25 1.06 -26.28
N LEU A 121 -0.51 0.68 -27.31
CA LEU A 121 -0.53 1.41 -28.59
C LEU A 121 -1.11 2.83 -28.48
N THR A 122 -1.86 3.16 -27.42
CA THR A 122 -2.35 4.54 -27.23
C THR A 122 -1.22 5.52 -26.90
N GLY A 123 -0.11 5.04 -26.33
CA GLY A 123 1.00 5.87 -25.87
C GLY A 123 0.83 6.43 -24.46
N ASP A 124 -0.36 6.30 -23.85
CA ASP A 124 -0.60 6.65 -22.44
C ASP A 124 -0.02 5.62 -21.48
N GLY A 125 0.21 4.41 -22.02
CA GLY A 125 0.94 3.29 -21.46
C GLY A 125 0.24 2.53 -20.33
N VAL A 126 0.85 1.40 -19.97
CA VAL A 126 0.16 0.32 -19.26
C VAL A 126 0.88 -0.03 -17.97
N HIS A 127 0.15 -0.11 -16.86
CA HIS A 127 0.67 -0.60 -15.59
C HIS A 127 0.31 -2.07 -15.38
N VAL A 128 1.31 -2.91 -15.15
CA VAL A 128 1.12 -4.32 -14.78
C VAL A 128 1.49 -4.49 -13.32
N ILE A 129 0.49 -4.73 -12.49
CA ILE A 129 0.63 -4.81 -11.04
C ILE A 129 0.83 -6.26 -10.63
N THR A 130 1.83 -6.52 -9.81
CA THR A 130 2.12 -7.82 -9.20
C THR A 130 2.15 -7.70 -7.67
N VAL A 131 2.23 -8.85 -7.00
CA VAL A 131 2.16 -8.94 -5.53
C VAL A 131 3.46 -8.52 -4.84
N ASN A 132 4.62 -8.62 -5.52
CA ASN A 132 5.92 -8.26 -4.93
C ASN A 132 6.96 -7.87 -6.00
N ASP A 133 8.00 -7.15 -5.56
CA ASP A 133 9.06 -6.63 -6.42
C ASP A 133 9.78 -7.72 -7.22
N TYR A 134 9.97 -8.91 -6.65
CA TYR A 134 10.61 -10.03 -7.35
C TYR A 134 9.80 -10.48 -8.57
N LEU A 135 8.47 -10.58 -8.44
CA LEU A 135 7.59 -10.92 -9.56
C LEU A 135 7.54 -9.79 -10.59
N ALA A 136 7.46 -8.54 -10.15
CA ALA A 136 7.51 -7.38 -11.04
C ALA A 136 8.79 -7.38 -11.90
N GLU A 137 9.95 -7.52 -11.27
CA GLU A 137 11.25 -7.55 -11.95
C GLU A 137 11.39 -8.78 -12.87
N ARG A 138 11.01 -9.96 -12.37
CA ARG A 138 11.08 -11.20 -13.15
C ARG A 138 10.21 -11.11 -14.40
N ASP A 139 8.94 -10.70 -14.25
CA ASP A 139 7.98 -10.72 -15.35
C ASP A 139 8.27 -9.60 -16.36
N ALA A 140 8.72 -8.43 -15.90
CA ALA A 140 9.24 -7.39 -16.77
C ALA A 140 10.40 -7.93 -17.61
N ASN A 141 11.41 -8.55 -16.99
CA ASN A 141 12.57 -9.07 -17.70
C ASN A 141 12.22 -10.26 -18.62
N TRP A 142 11.27 -11.11 -18.21
CA TRP A 142 10.85 -12.27 -19.00
C TRP A 142 10.04 -11.86 -20.23
N MET A 143 9.16 -10.86 -20.12
CA MET A 143 8.31 -10.41 -21.24
C MET A 143 8.96 -9.31 -22.10
N LYS A 144 10.03 -8.65 -21.60
CA LYS A 144 10.77 -7.60 -22.33
C LYS A 144 11.23 -8.02 -23.74
N PRO A 145 11.73 -9.25 -24.00
CA PRO A 145 12.06 -9.68 -25.36
C PRO A 145 10.86 -9.65 -26.31
N VAL A 146 9.67 -10.04 -25.84
CA VAL A 146 8.44 -10.06 -26.65
C VAL A 146 8.03 -8.64 -27.03
N PHE A 147 7.93 -7.76 -26.03
CA PHE A 147 7.56 -6.35 -26.25
C PHE A 147 8.61 -5.61 -27.08
N GLY A 148 9.90 -5.87 -26.83
CA GLY A 148 11.00 -5.31 -27.63
C GLY A 148 10.95 -5.75 -29.08
N TYR A 149 10.61 -7.01 -29.37
CA TYR A 149 10.42 -7.51 -30.73
C TYR A 149 9.26 -6.81 -31.45
N LEU A 150 8.22 -6.43 -30.71
CA LEU A 150 7.10 -5.63 -31.18
C LEU A 150 7.41 -4.12 -31.26
N GLY A 151 8.60 -3.67 -30.83
CA GLY A 151 9.00 -2.27 -30.84
C GLY A 151 8.46 -1.44 -29.67
N LEU A 152 8.07 -2.08 -28.56
CA LEU A 152 7.67 -1.42 -27.31
C LEU A 152 8.77 -1.49 -26.24
N THR A 153 8.68 -0.58 -25.29
CA THR A 153 9.61 -0.43 -24.18
C THR A 153 8.98 -0.88 -22.86
N VAL A 154 9.80 -1.44 -21.95
CA VAL A 154 9.34 -2.05 -20.69
C VAL A 154 10.21 -1.57 -19.53
N GLY A 155 9.54 -1.03 -18.49
CA GLY A 155 10.14 -0.63 -17.22
C GLY A 155 9.63 -1.46 -16.04
N ALA A 156 10.33 -1.39 -14.91
CA ALA A 156 9.90 -1.95 -13.64
C ALA A 156 10.14 -0.92 -12.52
N ILE A 157 9.18 -0.80 -11.61
CA ILE A 157 9.26 0.00 -10.38
C ILE A 157 9.51 -0.93 -9.20
N LEU A 158 10.58 -0.66 -8.46
CA LEU A 158 11.04 -1.43 -7.29
C LEU A 158 11.25 -0.48 -6.12
N ALA A 159 11.12 -0.99 -4.88
CA ALA A 159 11.15 -0.18 -3.66
C ALA A 159 12.38 0.73 -3.52
N ASN A 160 13.56 0.23 -3.91
CA ASN A 160 14.85 0.93 -3.71
C ASN A 160 15.26 1.86 -4.87
N MET A 161 14.33 2.24 -5.75
CA MET A 161 14.61 3.15 -6.86
C MET A 161 14.51 4.62 -6.45
N ASP A 162 15.46 5.44 -6.90
CA ASP A 162 15.36 6.89 -6.79
C ASP A 162 14.32 7.49 -7.76
N PRO A 163 13.85 8.73 -7.52
CA PRO A 163 12.80 9.34 -8.31
C PRO A 163 13.10 9.47 -9.81
N GLU A 164 14.36 9.68 -10.21
CA GLU A 164 14.71 9.84 -11.62
C GLU A 164 14.57 8.51 -12.38
N HIS A 165 15.06 7.41 -11.80
CA HIS A 165 14.87 6.09 -12.39
C HIS A 165 13.39 5.67 -12.40
N ARG A 166 12.61 6.02 -11.38
CA ARG A 166 11.15 5.80 -11.38
C ARG A 166 10.49 6.53 -12.53
N LYS A 167 10.80 7.82 -12.72
CA LYS A 167 10.29 8.64 -13.81
C LYS A 167 10.64 8.08 -15.19
N GLN A 168 11.85 7.54 -15.36
CA GLN A 168 12.25 6.87 -16.60
C GLN A 168 11.45 5.58 -16.84
N ALA A 169 11.19 4.79 -15.79
CA ALA A 169 10.39 3.57 -15.87
C ALA A 169 8.92 3.87 -16.19
N TYR A 170 8.29 4.87 -15.58
CA TYR A 170 6.92 5.30 -15.91
C TYR A 170 6.76 5.84 -17.33
N ARG A 171 7.84 6.33 -17.96
CA ARG A 171 7.84 6.79 -19.37
C ARG A 171 7.86 5.66 -20.40
N GLN A 172 8.12 4.42 -19.98
CA GLN A 172 8.09 3.27 -20.88
C GLN A 172 6.64 2.97 -21.32
N ASP A 173 6.47 2.27 -22.44
CA ASP A 173 5.12 1.89 -22.93
C ASP A 173 4.40 0.99 -21.89
N ILE A 174 5.16 0.11 -21.23
CA ILE A 174 4.65 -0.81 -20.19
C ILE A 174 5.51 -0.72 -18.94
N THR A 175 4.88 -0.63 -17.77
CA THR A 175 5.54 -0.52 -16.47
C THR A 175 5.04 -1.60 -15.52
N TYR A 176 5.93 -2.47 -15.08
CA TYR A 176 5.65 -3.44 -14.03
C TYR A 176 5.93 -2.84 -12.65
N GLY A 177 5.22 -3.30 -11.62
CA GLY A 177 5.47 -2.87 -10.25
C GLY A 177 4.53 -3.55 -9.27
N THR A 178 4.53 -3.09 -8.02
CA THR A 178 3.59 -3.56 -7.00
C THR A 178 2.55 -2.50 -6.71
N ASN A 179 1.40 -2.93 -6.19
CA ASN A 179 0.33 -2.05 -5.73
C ASN A 179 0.85 -1.00 -4.73
N ASN A 180 1.73 -1.40 -3.81
CA ASN A 180 2.37 -0.51 -2.85
C ASN A 180 3.20 0.57 -3.56
N GLU A 181 4.09 0.18 -4.48
CA GLU A 181 4.97 1.13 -5.15
C GLU A 181 4.18 2.15 -5.99
N PHE A 182 3.21 1.68 -6.79
CA PHE A 182 2.35 2.55 -7.58
C PHE A 182 1.52 3.49 -6.69
N GLY A 183 0.93 2.98 -5.60
CA GLY A 183 0.12 3.80 -4.71
C GLY A 183 0.95 4.81 -3.91
N PHE A 184 2.14 4.44 -3.43
CA PHE A 184 3.03 5.38 -2.75
C PHE A 184 3.64 6.42 -3.69
N ASP A 185 3.96 6.08 -4.93
CA ASP A 185 4.37 7.06 -5.94
C ASP A 185 3.25 8.06 -6.22
N TYR A 186 1.99 7.61 -6.31
CA TYR A 186 0.84 8.51 -6.41
C TYR A 186 0.74 9.45 -5.21
N LEU A 187 0.86 8.94 -3.98
CA LEU A 187 0.84 9.79 -2.79
C LEU A 187 2.00 10.80 -2.78
N ARG A 188 3.22 10.38 -3.15
CA ARG A 188 4.41 11.25 -3.25
C ARG A 188 4.25 12.34 -4.31
N ASP A 189 3.70 11.99 -5.48
CA ASP A 189 3.48 12.94 -6.57
C ASP A 189 2.51 14.06 -6.13
N ASN A 190 1.50 13.73 -5.34
CA ASN A 190 0.55 14.70 -4.78
C ASN A 190 1.11 15.52 -3.60
N MET A 191 2.33 15.23 -3.15
CA MET A 191 3.05 16.00 -2.14
C MET A 191 4.18 16.85 -2.74
N CYS A 192 4.47 16.73 -4.05
CA CYS A 192 5.53 17.48 -4.69
C CYS A 192 5.25 18.99 -4.74
N PHE A 193 6.32 19.79 -4.69
CA PHE A 193 6.25 21.27 -4.79
C PHE A 193 6.43 21.79 -6.21
N SER A 194 6.79 20.92 -7.15
CA SER A 194 6.94 21.26 -8.57
C SER A 194 6.56 20.07 -9.43
N LYS A 195 6.12 20.36 -10.66
CA LYS A 195 5.65 19.35 -11.62
C LYS A 195 6.79 18.45 -12.10
N GLU A 196 8.01 18.98 -12.17
CA GLU A 196 9.18 18.22 -12.62
C GLU A 196 9.53 17.08 -11.65
N HIS A 197 9.16 17.18 -10.38
CA HIS A 197 9.42 16.14 -9.38
C HIS A 197 8.41 15.01 -9.39
N LYS A 198 7.27 15.14 -10.10
CA LYS A 198 6.32 14.04 -10.27
C LYS A 198 6.93 12.93 -11.12
N VAL A 199 6.74 11.68 -10.69
CA VAL A 199 7.30 10.50 -11.34
C VAL A 199 6.29 9.77 -12.22
N GLN A 200 5.00 9.75 -11.85
CA GLN A 200 3.94 9.08 -12.59
C GLN A 200 3.44 9.92 -13.77
N ARG A 201 2.74 9.23 -14.68
CA ARG A 201 1.92 9.80 -15.76
C ARG A 201 0.43 9.54 -15.47
N ALA A 202 -0.43 9.76 -16.46
CA ALA A 202 -1.85 9.44 -16.37
C ALA A 202 -2.11 7.95 -16.07
N HIS A 203 -3.16 7.67 -15.31
CA HIS A 203 -3.60 6.31 -14.97
C HIS A 203 -4.55 5.79 -16.06
N SER A 204 -4.03 5.39 -17.22
CA SER A 204 -4.88 4.95 -18.35
C SER A 204 -5.38 3.51 -18.20
N TYR A 205 -4.47 2.53 -18.25
CA TYR A 205 -4.83 1.12 -18.17
C TYR A 205 -3.98 0.35 -17.16
N CYS A 206 -4.64 -0.46 -16.33
CA CYS A 206 -3.95 -1.41 -15.47
C CYS A 206 -4.42 -2.86 -15.63
N ILE A 207 -3.45 -3.77 -15.51
CA ILE A 207 -3.65 -5.21 -15.38
C ILE A 207 -3.13 -5.64 -14.02
N ILE A 208 -4.02 -6.12 -13.15
CA ILE A 208 -3.66 -6.57 -11.81
C ILE A 208 -3.50 -8.09 -11.84
N ASP A 209 -2.27 -8.58 -11.72
CA ASP A 209 -2.02 -9.99 -11.44
C ASP A 209 -2.41 -10.31 -10.00
N GLU A 210 -3.00 -11.49 -9.82
CA GLU A 210 -3.48 -11.96 -8.53
C GLU A 210 -4.44 -10.95 -7.86
N ILE A 211 -5.38 -10.44 -8.67
CA ILE A 211 -6.30 -9.36 -8.31
C ILE A 211 -7.11 -9.63 -7.03
N ASP A 212 -7.43 -10.89 -6.75
CA ASP A 212 -8.11 -11.29 -5.52
C ASP A 212 -7.26 -11.04 -4.29
N SER A 213 -5.95 -11.24 -4.34
CA SER A 213 -5.12 -10.88 -3.19
C SER A 213 -4.95 -9.38 -3.03
N ILE A 214 -4.79 -8.65 -4.13
CA ILE A 214 -4.52 -7.22 -4.05
C ILE A 214 -5.79 -6.46 -3.64
N LEU A 215 -6.92 -6.75 -4.27
CA LEU A 215 -8.17 -6.01 -4.09
C LEU A 215 -9.10 -6.56 -3.01
N VAL A 216 -8.82 -7.75 -2.46
CA VAL A 216 -9.63 -8.36 -1.40
C VAL A 216 -8.79 -8.62 -0.14
N ASP A 217 -7.62 -9.28 -0.26
CA ASP A 217 -6.81 -9.62 0.91
C ASP A 217 -6.00 -8.44 1.45
N GLU A 218 -5.36 -7.65 0.58
CA GLU A 218 -4.51 -6.50 0.93
C GLU A 218 -5.30 -5.20 1.08
N ALA A 219 -6.47 -5.11 0.45
CA ALA A 219 -7.38 -3.97 0.52
C ALA A 219 -8.05 -3.75 1.89
N ARG A 220 -7.53 -4.40 2.95
CA ARG A 220 -7.94 -4.23 4.35
C ARG A 220 -7.27 -3.04 5.02
N THR A 221 -6.10 -2.62 4.56
CA THR A 221 -5.34 -1.52 5.13
C THR A 221 -5.05 -0.47 4.07
N PRO A 222 -5.34 0.82 4.33
CA PRO A 222 -5.00 1.89 3.39
C PRO A 222 -3.48 2.10 3.32
N LEU A 223 -3.03 2.70 2.23
CA LEU A 223 -1.67 3.22 2.11
C LEU A 223 -1.57 4.55 2.85
N ILE A 224 -0.61 4.66 3.75
CA ILE A 224 -0.43 5.84 4.60
C ILE A 224 1.03 6.29 4.50
N ILE A 225 1.26 7.56 4.15
CA ILE A 225 2.54 8.23 4.37
C ILE A 225 2.43 9.00 5.67
N SER A 226 3.31 8.70 6.62
CA SER A 226 3.42 9.45 7.86
C SER A 226 4.70 10.27 7.92
N GLY A 227 4.62 11.45 8.53
CA GLY A 227 5.72 12.38 8.74
C GLY A 227 5.92 12.70 10.20
N ALA A 228 7.08 13.28 10.53
CA ALA A 228 7.33 13.79 11.86
C ALA A 228 6.33 14.92 12.18
N ALA A 229 5.63 14.78 13.31
CA ALA A 229 4.77 15.83 13.87
C ALA A 229 5.61 16.97 14.48
N GLU A 230 4.94 18.06 14.85
CA GLU A 230 5.50 19.03 15.78
C GLU A 230 5.87 18.36 17.12
N ASP A 231 6.86 18.95 17.80
CA ASP A 231 7.52 18.33 18.94
C ASP A 231 6.69 18.42 20.24
N ASP A 232 5.65 17.57 20.35
CA ASP A 232 4.86 17.43 21.59
C ASP A 232 5.59 16.66 22.70
N THR A 233 6.85 16.28 22.50
CA THR A 233 7.63 15.52 23.50
C THR A 233 7.70 16.25 24.84
N LYS A 234 7.77 17.59 24.82
CA LYS A 234 7.76 18.42 26.03
C LYS A 234 6.43 18.31 26.77
N LYS A 235 5.29 18.32 26.07
CA LYS A 235 3.96 18.21 26.68
C LYS A 235 3.80 16.86 27.38
N PHE A 236 4.19 15.76 26.71
CA PHE A 236 4.19 14.43 27.33
C PHE A 236 5.09 14.35 28.56
N GLN A 237 6.29 14.93 28.53
CA GLN A 237 7.18 14.96 29.69
C GLN A 237 6.58 15.74 30.87
N GLN A 238 5.99 16.91 30.59
CA GLN A 238 5.37 17.76 31.61
C GLN A 238 4.18 17.05 32.26
N VAL A 239 3.27 16.48 31.46
CA VAL A 239 2.07 15.79 31.95
C VAL A 239 2.41 14.49 32.69
N ASN A 240 3.39 13.73 32.20
CA ASN A 240 3.85 12.49 32.83
C ASN A 240 4.33 12.70 34.29
N SER A 241 4.89 13.87 34.60
CA SER A 241 5.30 14.23 35.96
C SER A 241 4.10 14.54 36.89
N ILE A 242 3.00 15.02 36.33
CA ILE A 242 1.82 15.51 37.04
C ILE A 242 0.83 14.38 37.34
N VAL A 243 0.59 13.52 36.37
CA VAL A 243 -0.43 12.45 36.43
C VAL A 243 -0.20 11.46 37.58
N ARG A 244 1.04 11.33 38.06
CA ARG A 244 1.37 10.49 39.24
C ARG A 244 0.69 10.92 40.53
N ASN A 245 0.20 12.16 40.61
CA ASN A 245 -0.47 12.68 41.80
C ASN A 245 -1.99 12.41 41.80
N LEU A 246 -2.53 11.88 40.71
CA LEU A 246 -3.95 11.51 40.60
C LEU A 246 -4.20 10.14 41.24
N ARG A 247 -5.34 9.99 41.89
CA ARG A 247 -5.76 8.79 42.62
C ARG A 247 -6.89 8.06 41.89
N GLU A 248 -6.79 6.75 41.76
CA GLU A 248 -7.88 5.91 41.27
C GLU A 248 -9.08 6.00 42.23
N CYS A 249 -10.29 5.96 41.70
CA CYS A 249 -11.50 5.91 42.51
C CYS A 249 -11.60 4.60 43.31
N ASP A 250 -12.14 4.69 44.52
CA ASP A 250 -12.39 3.50 45.35
C ASP A 250 -13.41 2.57 44.66
N LYS A 251 -13.10 1.27 44.61
CA LYS A 251 -14.00 0.22 44.12
C LYS A 251 -14.80 -0.37 45.27
N ASP A 252 -16.01 -0.82 44.98
CA ASP A 252 -16.81 -1.58 45.93
C ASP A 252 -16.09 -2.91 46.26
N PRO A 253 -15.80 -3.20 47.55
CA PRO A 253 -15.08 -4.41 47.95
C PRO A 253 -15.79 -5.73 47.64
N GLU A 254 -17.12 -5.73 47.51
CA GLU A 254 -17.92 -6.94 47.26
C GLU A 254 -18.12 -7.22 45.77
N THR A 255 -18.28 -6.18 44.94
CA THR A 255 -18.56 -6.34 43.49
C THR A 255 -17.32 -6.12 42.62
N GLY A 256 -16.33 -5.38 43.10
CA GLY A 256 -15.15 -4.98 42.32
C GLY A 256 -15.43 -3.89 41.28
N ASP A 257 -16.64 -3.33 41.27
CA ASP A 257 -17.09 -2.28 40.35
C ASP A 257 -16.99 -0.89 41.02
N TYR A 258 -16.98 0.18 40.22
CA TYR A 258 -17.01 1.54 40.74
C TYR A 258 -18.45 1.92 41.17
N PRO A 259 -18.63 2.57 42.34
CA PRO A 259 -19.94 3.02 42.79
C PRO A 259 -20.51 4.12 41.88
N GLU A 260 -21.83 4.36 41.99
CA GLU A 260 -22.53 5.40 41.22
C GLU A 260 -21.94 6.80 41.47
N GLU A 261 -21.57 7.09 42.72
CA GLU A 261 -20.82 8.29 43.12
C GLU A 261 -19.37 7.91 43.52
N PRO A 262 -18.44 7.86 42.55
CA PRO A 262 -17.06 7.47 42.77
C PRO A 262 -16.26 8.58 43.47
N VAL A 263 -15.53 8.23 44.54
CA VAL A 263 -14.60 9.15 45.21
C VAL A 263 -13.18 8.90 44.69
N GLY A 264 -12.59 9.88 44.00
CA GLY A 264 -11.26 9.82 43.39
C GLY A 264 -11.19 10.52 42.03
N ASP A 265 -10.03 10.49 41.38
CA ASP A 265 -9.76 11.29 40.17
C ASP A 265 -10.08 10.54 38.86
N TYR A 266 -9.97 9.21 38.82
CA TYR A 266 -10.20 8.44 37.59
C TYR A 266 -10.67 7.00 37.84
N LYS A 267 -11.34 6.43 36.84
CA LYS A 267 -11.78 5.03 36.75
C LYS A 267 -11.00 4.29 35.66
N LEU A 268 -10.78 2.99 35.88
CA LEU A 268 -10.11 2.07 34.98
C LEU A 268 -11.06 0.97 34.50
N ASP A 269 -11.17 0.81 33.18
CA ASP A 269 -11.73 -0.39 32.57
C ASP A 269 -10.59 -1.28 32.09
N GLU A 270 -10.24 -2.29 32.90
CA GLU A 270 -9.17 -3.23 32.58
C GLU A 270 -9.48 -4.11 31.36
N LYS A 271 -10.76 -4.45 31.13
CA LYS A 271 -11.17 -5.30 30.00
C LYS A 271 -11.13 -4.52 28.69
N GLY A 272 -11.58 -3.27 28.69
CA GLY A 272 -11.52 -2.37 27.54
C GLY A 272 -10.18 -1.66 27.37
N LYS A 273 -9.24 -1.79 28.33
CA LYS A 273 -8.02 -0.98 28.44
C LYS A 273 -8.31 0.53 28.28
N LYS A 274 -9.28 1.04 29.03
CA LYS A 274 -9.70 2.45 29.01
C LYS A 274 -9.54 3.12 30.37
N VAL A 275 -9.30 4.43 30.35
CA VAL A 275 -9.26 5.31 31.52
C VAL A 275 -10.28 6.42 31.30
N SER A 276 -11.05 6.74 32.33
CA SER A 276 -12.02 7.85 32.30
C SER A 276 -11.89 8.69 33.57
N PHE A 277 -11.82 10.01 33.43
CA PHE A 277 -11.74 10.93 34.57
C PHE A 277 -13.13 11.16 35.18
N THR A 278 -13.15 11.44 36.49
CA THR A 278 -14.33 12.01 37.17
C THR A 278 -14.32 13.54 37.03
N ASP A 279 -15.46 14.19 37.29
CA ASP A 279 -15.52 15.66 37.30
C ASP A 279 -14.57 16.26 38.35
N GLU A 280 -14.43 15.62 39.52
CA GLU A 280 -13.45 16.00 40.54
C GLU A 280 -12.01 15.81 40.04
N GLY A 281 -11.75 14.71 39.33
CA GLY A 281 -10.44 14.42 38.74
C GLY A 281 -10.00 15.39 37.66
N LEU A 282 -10.92 15.86 36.81
CA LEU A 282 -10.63 16.91 35.82
C LEU A 282 -10.31 18.24 36.51
N ASN A 283 -11.04 18.60 37.55
CA ASN A 283 -10.76 19.79 38.36
C ASN A 283 -9.41 19.70 39.10
N HIS A 284 -9.05 18.51 39.60
CA HIS A 284 -7.78 18.28 40.24
C HIS A 284 -6.61 18.31 39.24
N LEU A 285 -6.79 17.70 38.06
CA LEU A 285 -5.83 17.76 36.95
C LEU A 285 -5.60 19.21 36.50
N GLU A 286 -6.66 20.02 36.34
CA GLU A 286 -6.54 21.44 36.01
C GLU A 286 -5.65 22.19 37.02
N LYS A 287 -5.90 22.01 38.33
CA LYS A 287 -5.10 22.64 39.39
C LYS A 287 -3.64 22.23 39.32
N LEU A 288 -3.35 20.95 39.09
CA LEU A 288 -1.98 20.45 39.00
C LEU A 288 -1.25 20.99 37.77
N LEU A 289 -1.94 21.07 36.62
CA LEU A 289 -1.38 21.64 35.38
C LEU A 289 -1.09 23.14 35.53
N GLN A 290 -1.97 23.89 36.20
CA GLN A 290 -1.76 25.31 36.51
C GLN A 290 -0.58 25.51 37.48
N GLN A 291 -0.51 24.72 38.55
CA GLN A 291 0.59 24.78 39.53
C GLN A 291 1.94 24.41 38.91
N GLY A 292 1.95 23.47 37.96
CA GLY A 292 3.13 23.10 37.17
C GLY A 292 3.52 24.14 36.11
N GLY A 293 2.73 25.20 35.92
CA GLY A 293 2.95 26.23 34.89
C GLY A 293 2.78 25.71 33.46
N VAL A 294 2.07 24.59 33.28
CA VAL A 294 1.89 23.91 31.99
C VAL A 294 0.77 24.56 31.18
N ILE A 295 -0.31 24.98 31.85
CA ILE A 295 -1.45 25.67 31.22
C ILE A 295 -1.71 27.02 31.90
N LYS A 296 -2.38 27.93 31.17
CA LYS A 296 -2.92 29.19 31.70
C LYS A 296 -4.43 29.19 31.50
N GLY A 297 -5.20 29.62 32.50
CA GLY A 297 -6.66 29.57 32.43
C GLY A 297 -7.22 28.17 32.65
N SER A 298 -8.47 27.95 32.23
CA SER A 298 -9.17 26.68 32.45
C SER A 298 -8.70 25.58 31.49
N LEU A 299 -8.80 24.32 31.95
CA LEU A 299 -8.52 23.13 31.15
C LEU A 299 -9.48 22.95 29.98
N PHE A 300 -10.67 23.56 30.06
CA PHE A 300 -11.73 23.46 29.05
C PHE A 300 -11.64 24.53 27.94
N LEU A 301 -10.59 25.34 27.92
CA LEU A 301 -10.31 26.25 26.79
C LEU A 301 -9.74 25.46 25.61
N ASP A 302 -10.08 25.85 24.38
CA ASP A 302 -9.65 25.15 23.15
C ASP A 302 -8.13 24.95 23.07
N GLU A 303 -7.36 25.93 23.57
CA GLU A 303 -5.88 25.86 23.60
C GLU A 303 -5.31 24.86 24.62
N ASN A 304 -6.08 24.48 25.65
CA ASN A 304 -5.64 23.61 26.74
C ASN A 304 -6.28 22.21 26.68
N PHE A 305 -7.28 22.00 25.83
CA PHE A 305 -8.06 20.77 25.79
C PHE A 305 -7.21 19.52 25.49
N GLU A 306 -6.13 19.67 24.70
CA GLU A 306 -5.19 18.59 24.40
C GLU A 306 -4.53 17.96 25.66
N TYR A 307 -4.40 18.71 26.76
CA TYR A 307 -3.80 18.20 27.99
C TYR A 307 -4.63 17.11 28.67
N ILE A 308 -5.94 17.06 28.42
CA ILE A 308 -6.80 15.94 28.84
C ILE A 308 -6.36 14.66 28.12
N HIS A 309 -6.10 14.75 26.82
CA HIS A 309 -5.63 13.61 26.02
C HIS A 309 -4.24 13.14 26.50
N TYR A 310 -3.26 14.04 26.64
CA TYR A 310 -1.93 13.68 27.16
C TYR A 310 -2.00 13.04 28.55
N ALA A 311 -2.88 13.54 29.42
CA ALA A 311 -3.09 12.99 30.75
C ALA A 311 -3.70 11.59 30.68
N THR A 312 -4.73 11.40 29.84
CA THR A 312 -5.37 10.09 29.60
C THR A 312 -4.34 9.04 29.16
N GLN A 313 -3.50 9.37 28.17
CA GLN A 313 -2.50 8.43 27.64
C GLN A 313 -1.40 8.13 28.66
N SER A 314 -0.95 9.15 29.40
CA SER A 314 0.03 8.98 30.49
C SER A 314 -0.51 8.06 31.58
N LEU A 315 -1.77 8.25 31.97
CA LEU A 315 -2.41 7.47 33.02
C LEU A 315 -2.65 6.02 32.56
N LYS A 316 -3.07 5.83 31.31
CA LYS A 316 -3.18 4.52 30.65
C LYS A 316 -1.83 3.81 30.59
N ALA A 317 -0.75 4.50 30.23
CA ALA A 317 0.61 3.94 30.22
C ALA A 317 1.04 3.49 31.63
N TYR A 318 0.73 4.25 32.69
CA TYR A 318 1.08 3.89 34.07
C TYR A 318 0.29 2.70 34.61
N THR A 319 -1.01 2.67 34.36
CA THR A 319 -1.94 1.73 35.03
C THR A 319 -2.16 0.44 34.25
N LEU A 320 -2.39 0.54 32.93
CA LEU A 320 -2.87 -0.56 32.11
C LEU A 320 -1.79 -1.27 31.29
N PHE A 321 -0.63 -0.65 31.09
CA PHE A 321 0.48 -1.23 30.31
C PHE A 321 1.69 -1.48 31.21
N LYS A 322 2.11 -2.74 31.31
CA LYS A 322 3.21 -3.17 32.17
C LYS A 322 4.42 -3.61 31.36
N ILE A 323 5.60 -3.18 31.83
CA ILE A 323 6.88 -3.67 31.33
C ILE A 323 7.00 -5.20 31.53
N ASP A 324 7.65 -5.88 30.60
CA ASP A 324 7.82 -7.34 30.51
C ASP A 324 6.53 -8.15 30.31
N LYS A 325 5.38 -7.48 30.13
CA LYS A 325 4.10 -8.11 29.79
C LYS A 325 3.54 -7.55 28.48
N ASP A 326 3.33 -6.24 28.42
CA ASP A 326 2.75 -5.57 27.25
C ASP A 326 3.86 -5.01 26.33
N TYR A 327 5.01 -4.64 26.89
CA TYR A 327 6.18 -4.14 26.15
C TYR A 327 7.47 -4.45 26.89
N VAL A 328 8.60 -4.42 26.18
CA VAL A 328 9.96 -4.52 26.72
C VAL A 328 10.81 -3.35 26.25
N ILE A 329 11.90 -3.05 26.95
CA ILE A 329 12.85 -2.01 26.55
C ILE A 329 14.11 -2.67 26.00
N THR A 330 14.40 -2.46 24.71
CA THR A 330 15.60 -2.99 24.04
C THR A 330 16.33 -1.85 23.33
N ASP A 331 17.65 -1.74 23.50
CA ASP A 331 18.48 -0.68 22.90
C ASP A 331 17.97 0.76 23.14
N GLY A 332 17.35 1.00 24.29
CA GLY A 332 16.76 2.29 24.64
C GLY A 332 15.51 2.64 23.82
N LYS A 333 14.77 1.64 23.31
CA LYS A 333 13.48 1.77 22.64
C LYS A 333 12.44 0.86 23.28
N VAL A 334 11.18 1.30 23.23
CA VAL A 334 10.03 0.49 23.64
C VAL A 334 9.66 -0.43 22.48
N GLU A 335 9.69 -1.75 22.71
CA GLU A 335 9.28 -2.77 21.75
C GLU A 335 8.07 -3.52 22.30
N ILE A 336 7.02 -3.64 21.48
CA ILE A 336 5.73 -4.21 21.92
C ILE A 336 5.87 -5.74 22.03
N VAL A 337 5.30 -6.32 23.09
CA VAL A 337 5.18 -7.77 23.24
C VAL A 337 3.77 -8.18 22.84
N ASP A 338 3.68 -9.16 21.95
CA ASP A 338 2.40 -9.75 21.57
C ASP A 338 1.82 -10.53 22.77
N GLU A 339 0.60 -10.16 23.20
CA GLU A 339 -0.05 -10.70 24.40
C GLU A 339 -0.34 -12.21 24.33
N PHE A 340 -0.46 -12.78 23.13
CA PHE A 340 -0.80 -14.19 22.93
C PHE A 340 0.44 -15.06 22.77
N THR A 341 1.48 -14.54 22.11
CA THR A 341 2.67 -15.32 21.74
C THR A 341 3.91 -14.98 22.58
N GLY A 342 3.91 -13.87 23.32
CA GLY A 342 5.06 -13.38 24.07
C GLY A 342 6.23 -12.92 23.20
N ARG A 343 6.03 -12.78 21.88
CA ARG A 343 7.07 -12.39 20.93
C ARG A 343 7.22 -10.87 20.88
N ILE A 344 8.46 -10.41 20.71
CA ILE A 344 8.79 -9.00 20.52
C ILE A 344 8.47 -8.60 19.08
N MET A 345 7.62 -7.59 18.91
CA MET A 345 7.18 -7.04 17.63
C MET A 345 8.00 -5.81 17.25
N HIS A 346 9.16 -6.04 16.62
CA HIS A 346 10.05 -4.96 16.19
C HIS A 346 9.40 -3.98 15.23
N GLY A 347 9.60 -2.68 15.48
CA GLY A 347 9.17 -1.59 14.61
C GLY A 347 7.67 -1.24 14.70
N ARG A 348 6.91 -1.92 15.57
CA ARG A 348 5.52 -1.57 15.87
C ARG A 348 5.45 -0.57 17.02
N ARG A 349 4.50 0.36 16.95
CA ARG A 349 4.28 1.40 17.98
C ARG A 349 2.81 1.45 18.35
N TYR A 350 2.51 1.81 19.59
CA TYR A 350 1.13 2.06 20.00
C TYR A 350 0.66 3.39 19.38
N SER A 351 -0.58 3.42 18.92
CA SER A 351 -1.20 4.60 18.32
C SER A 351 -1.62 5.63 19.39
N ASP A 352 -2.12 6.79 18.94
CA ASP A 352 -2.85 7.74 19.78
C ASP A 352 -2.02 8.32 20.95
N GLY A 353 -0.71 8.50 20.76
CA GLY A 353 0.17 9.07 21.78
C GLY A 353 0.56 8.12 22.93
N LEU A 354 -0.01 6.92 22.99
CA LEU A 354 0.26 5.94 24.05
C LEU A 354 1.72 5.49 24.06
N HIS A 355 2.33 5.30 22.89
CA HIS A 355 3.73 4.87 22.83
C HIS A 355 4.67 5.95 23.38
N GLN A 356 4.39 7.21 23.08
CA GLN A 356 5.12 8.36 23.62
C GLN A 356 4.91 8.49 25.14
N ALA A 357 3.70 8.23 25.63
CA ALA A 357 3.41 8.16 27.05
C ALA A 357 4.20 7.04 27.76
N ILE A 358 4.35 5.86 27.14
CA ILE A 358 5.18 4.78 27.67
C ILE A 358 6.67 5.18 27.63
N GLU A 359 7.16 5.76 26.54
CA GLU A 359 8.54 6.28 26.45
C GLU A 359 8.80 7.33 27.55
N ALA A 360 7.85 8.24 27.80
CA ALA A 360 7.91 9.23 28.87
C ALA A 360 7.90 8.59 30.26
N LYS A 361 7.02 7.60 30.47
CA LYS A 361 6.89 6.84 31.72
C LYS A 361 8.21 6.18 32.11
N GLU A 362 8.87 5.56 31.14
CA GLU A 362 10.12 4.81 31.31
C GLU A 362 11.38 5.70 31.27
N GLY A 363 11.22 7.01 31.08
CA GLY A 363 12.33 7.97 31.01
C GLY A 363 13.23 7.79 29.78
N ILE A 364 12.68 7.20 28.71
CA ILE A 364 13.36 7.00 27.43
C ILE A 364 13.18 8.26 26.57
N ARG A 365 14.08 8.47 25.60
CA ARG A 365 13.91 9.53 24.61
C ARG A 365 12.60 9.32 23.85
N ILE A 366 11.62 10.19 24.11
CA ILE A 366 10.35 10.22 23.39
C ILE A 366 10.64 10.55 21.94
N LEU A 367 10.25 9.66 21.04
CA LEU A 367 10.32 9.93 19.61
C LEU A 367 9.04 10.67 19.21
N GLN A 368 9.18 11.64 18.30
CA GLN A 368 8.06 12.44 17.81
C GLN A 368 6.91 11.57 17.32
N ARG A 369 5.69 12.04 17.52
CA ARG A 369 4.50 11.42 16.93
C ARG A 369 4.64 11.48 15.42
N ASN A 370 4.13 10.44 14.75
CA ASN A 370 3.99 10.47 13.32
C ASN A 370 2.57 10.97 13.01
N ARG A 371 2.43 12.05 12.22
CA ARG A 371 1.12 12.47 11.66
C ARG A 371 0.95 11.85 10.28
N THR A 372 -0.31 11.59 9.90
CA THR A 372 -0.63 11.15 8.54
C THR A 372 -0.53 12.33 7.57
N LEU A 373 0.40 12.26 6.62
CA LEU A 373 0.58 13.29 5.59
C LEU A 373 -0.33 13.06 4.39
N ALA A 374 -0.47 11.80 3.99
CA ALA A 374 -1.27 11.40 2.85
C ALA A 374 -1.77 9.97 3.05
N THR A 375 -2.98 9.69 2.60
CA THR A 375 -3.59 8.36 2.68
C THR A 375 -4.48 8.08 1.48
N ILE A 376 -4.52 6.83 1.02
CA ILE A 376 -5.47 6.34 0.01
C ILE A 376 -5.73 4.84 0.21
N THR A 377 -6.96 4.39 0.01
CA THR A 377 -7.27 2.95 -0.05
C THR A 377 -6.89 2.37 -1.42
N PHE A 378 -6.58 1.07 -1.49
CA PHE A 378 -6.35 0.42 -2.79
C PHE A 378 -7.58 0.52 -3.70
N GLN A 379 -8.77 0.39 -3.11
CA GLN A 379 -10.05 0.56 -3.79
C GLN A 379 -10.09 1.87 -4.58
N ASN A 380 -9.91 2.99 -3.88
CA ASN A 380 -9.99 4.31 -4.51
C ASN A 380 -8.80 4.60 -5.40
N PHE A 381 -7.61 4.07 -5.10
CA PHE A 381 -6.45 4.18 -5.98
C PHE A 381 -6.72 3.54 -7.35
N PHE A 382 -7.20 2.30 -7.37
CA PHE A 382 -7.43 1.58 -8.62
C PHE A 382 -8.66 2.09 -9.40
N ARG A 383 -9.65 2.67 -8.73
CA ARG A 383 -10.80 3.33 -9.38
C ARG A 383 -10.42 4.59 -10.16
N MET A 384 -9.20 5.12 -10.02
CA MET A 384 -8.71 6.26 -10.80
C MET A 384 -8.29 5.88 -12.22
N TYR A 385 -8.07 4.59 -12.50
CA TYR A 385 -7.69 4.16 -13.84
C TYR A 385 -8.87 4.23 -14.80
N ASP A 386 -8.66 4.72 -16.03
CA ASP A 386 -9.71 4.74 -17.06
C ASP A 386 -10.21 3.32 -17.38
N LYS A 387 -9.28 2.35 -17.36
CA LYS A 387 -9.59 0.94 -17.50
C LYS A 387 -8.79 0.09 -16.51
N ILE A 388 -9.50 -0.78 -15.80
CA ILE A 388 -8.95 -1.76 -14.86
C ILE A 388 -9.31 -3.17 -15.34
N SER A 389 -8.36 -4.07 -15.26
CA SER A 389 -8.56 -5.50 -15.49
C SER A 389 -7.72 -6.32 -14.54
N GLY A 390 -8.01 -7.60 -14.39
CA GLY A 390 -7.22 -8.45 -13.52
C GLY A 390 -7.24 -9.91 -13.89
N MET A 391 -6.28 -10.65 -13.35
CA MET A 391 -6.16 -12.08 -13.56
C MET A 391 -5.94 -12.81 -12.25
N THR A 392 -6.61 -13.94 -12.08
CA THR A 392 -6.39 -14.82 -10.92
C THR A 392 -6.86 -16.24 -11.23
N GLY A 393 -6.55 -17.20 -10.35
CA GLY A 393 -7.05 -18.57 -10.44
C GLY A 393 -8.40 -18.80 -9.74
N THR A 394 -8.88 -17.81 -8.98
CA THR A 394 -9.97 -17.99 -8.02
C THR A 394 -10.76 -16.69 -7.78
N ALA A 395 -11.41 -16.12 -8.80
CA ALA A 395 -12.19 -14.88 -8.70
C ALA A 395 -13.71 -15.11 -8.56
N GLU A 396 -14.24 -16.24 -9.07
CA GLU A 396 -15.68 -16.51 -9.12
C GLU A 396 -16.36 -16.41 -7.75
N THR A 397 -15.65 -16.75 -6.66
CA THR A 397 -16.19 -16.65 -5.30
C THR A 397 -16.44 -15.21 -4.84
N GLU A 398 -15.63 -14.26 -5.33
CA GLU A 398 -15.67 -12.84 -4.95
C GLU A 398 -16.34 -11.98 -6.03
N GLU A 399 -16.99 -12.58 -7.01
CA GLU A 399 -17.60 -11.87 -8.15
C GLU A 399 -18.55 -10.76 -7.70
N LYS A 400 -19.32 -11.00 -6.64
CA LYS A 400 -20.22 -9.99 -6.08
C LYS A 400 -19.46 -8.78 -5.56
N GLU A 401 -18.35 -8.98 -4.83
CA GLU A 401 -17.52 -7.91 -4.30
C GLU A 401 -16.85 -7.13 -5.44
N PHE A 402 -16.30 -7.81 -6.44
CA PHE A 402 -15.71 -7.19 -7.62
C PHE A 402 -16.72 -6.33 -8.39
N GLY A 403 -17.93 -6.84 -8.60
CA GLY A 403 -19.00 -6.10 -9.26
C GLY A 403 -19.47 -4.89 -8.47
N SER A 404 -19.68 -5.02 -7.14
CA SER A 404 -20.23 -3.94 -6.33
C SER A 404 -19.23 -2.83 -6.00
N ILE A 405 -17.95 -3.17 -5.79
CA ILE A 405 -16.92 -2.21 -5.37
C ILE A 405 -16.21 -1.62 -6.58
N TYR A 406 -15.85 -2.45 -7.56
CA TYR A 406 -14.97 -2.07 -8.66
C TYR A 406 -15.67 -2.00 -10.02
N GLY A 407 -16.93 -2.45 -10.11
CA GLY A 407 -17.63 -2.58 -11.40
C GLY A 407 -17.00 -3.64 -12.31
N LEU A 408 -16.26 -4.59 -11.74
CA LEU A 408 -15.52 -5.59 -12.49
C LEU A 408 -16.32 -6.90 -12.62
N GLU A 409 -16.52 -7.35 -13.85
CA GLU A 409 -17.12 -8.66 -14.14
C GLU A 409 -16.06 -9.76 -14.14
N VAL A 410 -16.39 -10.93 -13.60
CA VAL A 410 -15.54 -12.12 -13.66
C VAL A 410 -15.94 -13.01 -14.83
N VAL A 411 -14.95 -13.43 -15.64
CA VAL A 411 -15.11 -14.39 -16.73
C VAL A 411 -14.23 -15.60 -16.47
N VAL A 412 -14.83 -16.78 -16.37
CA VAL A 412 -14.10 -18.04 -16.16
C VAL A 412 -13.65 -18.62 -17.49
N ILE A 413 -12.34 -18.65 -17.71
CA ILE A 413 -11.73 -19.19 -18.91
C ILE A 413 -11.55 -20.70 -18.75
N PRO A 414 -11.93 -21.51 -19.75
CA PRO A 414 -11.70 -22.95 -19.71
C PRO A 414 -10.20 -23.28 -19.63
N THR A 415 -9.87 -24.40 -19.02
CA THR A 415 -8.49 -24.90 -18.99
C THR A 415 -8.07 -25.42 -20.36
N ASN A 416 -6.79 -25.29 -20.70
CA ASN A 416 -6.24 -25.84 -21.96
C ASN A 416 -6.39 -27.37 -22.01
N ARG A 417 -6.28 -28.02 -20.84
CA ARG A 417 -6.44 -29.46 -20.66
C ARG A 417 -7.32 -29.74 -19.44
N PRO A 418 -8.17 -30.78 -19.47
CA PRO A 418 -9.01 -31.14 -18.33
C PRO A 418 -8.18 -31.40 -17.07
N VAL A 419 -8.66 -30.88 -15.93
CA VAL A 419 -8.00 -31.08 -14.63
C VAL A 419 -8.14 -32.55 -14.21
N ALA A 420 -7.01 -33.23 -14.01
CA ALA A 420 -6.95 -34.63 -13.60
C ALA A 420 -6.67 -34.84 -12.10
N ARG A 421 -6.57 -33.75 -11.33
CA ARG A 421 -6.33 -33.78 -9.87
C ARG A 421 -7.48 -34.44 -9.13
N GLN A 422 -7.16 -35.28 -8.16
CA GLN A 422 -8.11 -35.87 -7.22
C GLN A 422 -8.10 -35.07 -5.91
N ASP A 423 -9.25 -34.53 -5.53
CA ASP A 423 -9.43 -33.80 -4.27
C ASP A 423 -10.10 -34.72 -3.25
N ASP A 424 -9.33 -35.23 -2.30
CA ASP A 424 -9.77 -36.17 -1.27
C ASP A 424 -10.57 -35.46 -0.16
N GLU A 425 -11.43 -36.22 0.55
CA GLU A 425 -12.19 -35.68 1.69
C GLU A 425 -11.25 -35.30 2.86
N ASP A 426 -11.65 -34.28 3.62
CA ASP A 426 -10.92 -33.79 4.78
C ASP A 426 -10.85 -34.85 5.89
N ILE A 427 -9.68 -34.96 6.53
CA ILE A 427 -9.46 -35.81 7.71
C ILE A 427 -9.47 -34.93 8.95
N ILE A 428 -10.35 -35.21 9.92
CA ILE A 428 -10.54 -34.37 11.10
C ILE A 428 -10.13 -35.13 12.36
N PHE A 429 -9.36 -34.49 13.23
CA PHE A 429 -8.88 -35.02 14.51
C PHE A 429 -9.43 -34.23 15.69
N LEU A 430 -9.51 -34.88 16.86
CA LEU A 430 -10.00 -34.22 18.07
C LEU A 430 -8.99 -33.19 18.63
N ASN A 431 -7.69 -33.46 18.52
CA ASN A 431 -6.62 -32.61 19.03
C ASN A 431 -5.51 -32.39 17.98
N GLU A 432 -4.70 -31.36 18.21
CA GLU A 432 -3.65 -30.97 17.24
C GLU A 432 -2.49 -31.96 17.20
N ALA A 433 -2.20 -32.64 18.32
CA ALA A 433 -1.11 -33.62 18.41
C ALA A 433 -1.34 -34.84 17.52
N ALA A 434 -2.56 -35.39 17.54
CA ALA A 434 -2.98 -36.50 16.67
C ALA A 434 -2.94 -36.10 15.19
N LYS A 435 -3.42 -34.87 14.87
CA LYS A 435 -3.33 -34.30 13.53
C LYS A 435 -1.88 -34.30 13.01
N TYR A 436 -0.93 -33.72 13.76
CA TYR A 436 0.46 -33.65 13.28
C TYR A 436 1.13 -35.01 13.19
N LYS A 437 0.82 -35.95 14.09
CA LYS A 437 1.29 -37.33 14.01
C LYS A 437 0.85 -37.97 12.69
N ALA A 438 -0.45 -37.89 12.37
CA ALA A 438 -1.01 -38.41 11.13
C ALA A 438 -0.43 -37.74 9.88
N ILE A 439 -0.24 -36.41 9.90
CA ILE A 439 0.42 -35.68 8.81
C ILE A 439 1.84 -36.22 8.59
N CYS A 440 2.62 -36.38 9.65
CA CYS A 440 3.99 -36.88 9.55
C CYS A 440 4.06 -38.35 9.09
N ASP A 441 3.11 -39.19 9.51
CA ASP A 441 2.99 -40.58 9.05
C ASP A 441 2.69 -40.61 7.54
N HIS A 442 1.74 -39.80 7.10
CA HIS A 442 1.35 -39.73 5.69
C HIS A 442 2.47 -39.21 4.79
N ILE A 443 3.15 -38.12 5.19
CA ILE A 443 4.31 -37.60 4.46
C ILE A 443 5.41 -38.65 4.33
N PHE A 444 5.68 -39.42 5.39
CA PHE A 444 6.68 -40.48 5.36
C PHE A 444 6.33 -41.57 4.34
N GLU A 445 5.07 -41.99 4.27
CA GLU A 445 4.61 -42.99 3.29
C GLU A 445 4.75 -42.49 1.84
N LEU A 446 4.36 -41.24 1.58
CA LEU A 446 4.47 -40.61 0.26
C LEU A 446 5.92 -40.44 -0.16
N GLN A 447 6.78 -39.99 0.75
CA GLN A 447 8.21 -39.84 0.50
C GLN A 447 8.87 -41.19 0.21
N LYS A 448 8.51 -42.26 0.93
CA LYS A 448 9.01 -43.63 0.69
C LYS A 448 8.63 -44.15 -0.69
N LYS A 449 7.44 -43.78 -1.20
CA LYS A 449 7.02 -44.03 -2.59
C LYS A 449 7.76 -43.15 -3.61
N GLY A 450 8.34 -42.04 -3.16
CA GLY A 450 9.04 -41.06 -3.99
C GLY A 450 8.14 -39.95 -4.54
N GLN A 451 6.88 -39.86 -4.07
CA GLN A 451 5.93 -38.84 -4.53
C GLN A 451 6.29 -37.48 -3.91
N PRO A 452 6.35 -36.38 -4.70
CA PRO A 452 6.58 -35.04 -4.15
C PRO A 452 5.39 -34.55 -3.32
N VAL A 453 5.69 -33.86 -2.22
CA VAL A 453 4.68 -33.34 -1.29
C VAL A 453 4.89 -31.85 -1.04
N LEU A 454 3.82 -31.06 -1.21
CA LEU A 454 3.75 -29.67 -0.77
C LEU A 454 2.77 -29.56 0.40
N VAL A 455 3.26 -29.11 1.55
CA VAL A 455 2.47 -28.92 2.76
C VAL A 455 2.17 -27.44 2.95
N GLY A 456 0.90 -27.07 3.03
CA GLY A 456 0.46 -25.71 3.33
C GLY A 456 0.04 -25.54 4.79
N THR A 457 0.64 -24.57 5.48
CA THR A 457 0.31 -24.19 6.87
C THR A 457 -0.14 -22.74 6.94
N ALA A 458 -1.03 -22.35 7.87
CA ALA A 458 -1.51 -20.97 7.97
C ALA A 458 -0.55 -20.01 8.70
N SER A 459 0.47 -20.51 9.41
CA SER A 459 1.42 -19.66 10.13
C SER A 459 2.85 -20.18 10.11
N ILE A 460 3.81 -19.25 10.26
CA ILE A 460 5.24 -19.57 10.37
C ILE A 460 5.50 -20.47 11.59
N GLU A 461 4.80 -20.23 12.70
CA GLU A 461 4.93 -21.04 13.90
C GLU A 461 4.54 -22.50 13.66
N ARG A 462 3.39 -22.74 13.01
CA ARG A 462 2.94 -24.09 12.66
C ARG A 462 3.90 -24.78 11.69
N SER A 463 4.45 -24.03 10.73
CA SER A 463 5.51 -24.52 9.84
C SER A 463 6.76 -24.99 10.59
N GLU A 464 7.24 -24.22 11.57
CA GLU A 464 8.42 -24.59 12.36
C GLU A 464 8.13 -25.80 13.27
N VAL A 465 6.93 -25.87 13.87
CA VAL A 465 6.49 -27.02 14.67
C VAL A 465 6.49 -28.30 13.82
N LEU A 466 5.89 -28.24 12.62
CA LEU A 466 5.87 -29.36 11.69
C LEU A 466 7.30 -29.73 11.23
N SER A 467 8.12 -28.74 10.89
CA SER A 467 9.53 -28.94 10.51
C SER A 467 10.30 -29.70 11.60
N ALA A 468 10.14 -29.30 12.86
CA ALA A 468 10.78 -29.98 13.98
C ALA A 468 10.33 -31.44 14.12
N GLN A 469 9.06 -31.75 13.88
CA GLN A 469 8.53 -33.12 13.92
C GLN A 469 9.04 -33.97 12.75
N LEU A 470 9.09 -33.42 11.54
CA LEU A 470 9.67 -34.10 10.37
C LEU A 470 11.17 -34.36 10.54
N LYS A 471 11.93 -33.41 11.12
CA LYS A 471 13.36 -33.60 11.46
C LYS A 471 13.57 -34.75 12.43
N LYS A 472 12.73 -34.89 13.45
CA LYS A 472 12.78 -36.02 14.41
C LYS A 472 12.59 -37.39 13.73
N ARG A 473 11.89 -37.42 12.59
CA ARG A 473 11.66 -38.63 11.78
C ARG A 473 12.67 -38.82 10.66
N GLY A 474 13.65 -37.92 10.52
CA GLY A 474 14.70 -38.00 9.50
C GLY A 474 14.21 -37.70 8.08
N ILE A 475 13.10 -36.97 7.92
CA ILE A 475 12.54 -36.60 6.61
C ILE A 475 13.19 -35.29 6.15
N PRO A 476 14.02 -35.28 5.08
CA PRO A 476 14.55 -34.06 4.50
C PRO A 476 13.42 -33.21 3.91
N HIS A 477 13.39 -31.93 4.25
CA HIS A 477 12.38 -31.01 3.76
C HIS A 477 12.90 -29.57 3.74
N GLU A 478 12.26 -28.74 2.94
CA GLU A 478 12.49 -27.30 2.88
C GLU A 478 11.31 -26.53 3.47
N VAL A 479 11.56 -25.37 4.07
CA VAL A 479 10.53 -24.52 4.70
C VAL A 479 10.55 -23.13 4.07
N LEU A 480 9.37 -22.63 3.71
CA LEU A 480 9.16 -21.35 3.04
C LEU A 480 8.30 -20.44 3.91
N ASN A 481 8.91 -19.34 4.37
CA ASN A 481 8.35 -18.44 5.38
C ASN A 481 7.99 -17.04 4.83
N ALA A 482 7.89 -16.88 3.50
CA ALA A 482 7.61 -15.62 2.80
C ALA A 482 8.60 -14.48 3.13
N LYS A 483 9.85 -14.80 3.46
CA LYS A 483 10.90 -13.82 3.83
C LYS A 483 11.87 -13.50 2.70
N ASN A 484 12.18 -14.48 1.86
CA ASN A 484 13.14 -14.30 0.77
C ASN A 484 12.55 -14.90 -0.51
N HIS A 485 11.81 -14.08 -1.25
CA HIS A 485 11.07 -14.51 -2.43
C HIS A 485 11.97 -15.15 -3.51
N ALA A 486 13.18 -14.61 -3.72
CA ALA A 486 14.13 -15.17 -4.67
C ALA A 486 14.55 -16.58 -4.28
N ARG A 487 15.00 -16.79 -3.02
CA ARG A 487 15.39 -18.13 -2.52
C ARG A 487 14.22 -19.10 -2.51
N GLU A 488 13.04 -18.63 -2.11
CA GLU A 488 11.84 -19.44 -2.06
C GLU A 488 11.40 -19.90 -3.44
N ALA A 489 11.53 -19.05 -4.47
CA ALA A 489 11.28 -19.43 -5.85
C ALA A 489 12.21 -20.57 -6.31
N LEU A 490 13.49 -20.57 -5.89
CA LEU A 490 14.44 -21.65 -6.21
C LEU A 490 13.97 -22.99 -5.62
N ILE A 491 13.52 -22.96 -4.37
CA ILE A 491 13.04 -24.16 -3.67
C ILE A 491 11.76 -24.68 -4.32
N ILE A 492 10.81 -23.78 -4.61
CA ILE A 492 9.53 -24.13 -5.24
C ILE A 492 9.72 -24.70 -6.64
N ALA A 493 10.68 -24.18 -7.41
CA ALA A 493 11.01 -24.69 -8.73
C ALA A 493 11.47 -26.18 -8.70
N GLU A 494 11.99 -26.65 -7.56
CA GLU A 494 12.38 -28.03 -7.33
C GLU A 494 11.38 -28.85 -6.49
N ALA A 495 10.29 -28.22 -6.01
CA ALA A 495 9.31 -28.88 -5.14
C ALA A 495 8.53 -30.03 -5.82
N GLY A 496 8.59 -30.11 -7.15
CA GLY A 496 8.02 -31.20 -7.94
C GLY A 496 8.98 -32.34 -8.23
N ALA A 497 10.20 -32.35 -7.67
CA ALA A 497 11.19 -33.41 -7.87
C ALA A 497 10.86 -34.68 -7.07
N LYS A 498 11.45 -35.82 -7.44
CA LYS A 498 11.15 -37.09 -6.77
C LYS A 498 11.52 -37.04 -5.28
N GLY A 499 10.56 -37.36 -4.41
CA GLY A 499 10.72 -37.42 -2.96
C GLY A 499 10.93 -36.07 -2.26
N SER A 500 10.73 -34.94 -2.94
CA SER A 500 10.82 -33.62 -2.32
C SER A 500 9.65 -33.39 -1.37
N VAL A 501 9.96 -32.84 -0.19
CA VAL A 501 8.96 -32.38 0.79
C VAL A 501 9.19 -30.90 1.02
N THR A 502 8.18 -30.08 0.73
CA THR A 502 8.26 -28.62 0.89
C THR A 502 7.13 -28.15 1.78
N ILE A 503 7.44 -27.40 2.83
CA ILE A 503 6.47 -26.74 3.70
C ILE A 503 6.38 -25.27 3.27
N ALA A 504 5.16 -24.81 2.99
CA ALA A 504 4.86 -23.43 2.61
C ALA A 504 3.88 -22.80 3.59
N THR A 505 4.27 -21.65 4.15
CA THR A 505 3.38 -20.81 4.96
C THR A 505 2.48 -19.96 4.06
N ASN A 506 1.16 -20.06 4.22
CA ASN A 506 0.16 -19.31 3.45
C ASN A 506 0.48 -19.23 1.94
N MET A 507 0.98 -18.07 1.51
CA MET A 507 1.25 -17.69 0.12
C MET A 507 2.72 -17.81 -0.26
N ALA A 508 3.58 -18.42 0.57
CA ALA A 508 4.99 -18.60 0.26
C ALA A 508 5.15 -19.38 -1.07
N GLY A 509 6.11 -18.95 -1.89
CA GLY A 509 6.29 -19.54 -3.22
C GLY A 509 5.23 -19.17 -4.27
N ARG A 510 4.43 -18.12 -4.07
CA ARG A 510 3.50 -17.59 -5.08
C ARG A 510 4.22 -17.11 -6.34
N GLY A 511 3.51 -17.22 -7.46
CA GLY A 511 4.01 -16.81 -8.78
C GLY A 511 5.02 -17.75 -9.41
N THR A 512 5.52 -18.78 -8.71
CA THR A 512 6.42 -19.80 -9.27
C THR A 512 5.67 -21.11 -9.54
N ASP A 513 5.88 -21.68 -10.73
CA ASP A 513 5.26 -22.94 -11.16
C ASP A 513 6.02 -24.16 -10.63
N ILE A 514 5.27 -25.19 -10.20
CA ILE A 514 5.83 -26.46 -9.71
C ILE A 514 5.71 -27.48 -10.83
N LYS A 515 6.76 -27.58 -11.64
CA LYS A 515 6.84 -28.58 -12.72
C LYS A 515 7.14 -29.96 -12.11
N LEU A 516 6.35 -30.97 -12.45
CA LEU A 516 6.66 -32.36 -12.08
C LEU A 516 8.03 -32.75 -12.65
N GLY A 517 8.93 -33.28 -11.83
CA GLY A 517 10.32 -33.59 -12.18
C GLY A 517 11.33 -32.50 -11.81
N GLY A 518 10.86 -31.34 -11.33
CA GLY A 518 11.66 -30.12 -11.09
C GLY A 518 11.76 -29.23 -12.34
N ASN A 519 12.27 -28.01 -12.20
CA ASN A 519 12.30 -27.05 -13.31
C ASN A 519 13.63 -27.13 -14.10
N PRO A 520 13.61 -27.53 -15.40
CA PRO A 520 14.82 -27.67 -16.21
C PRO A 520 15.47 -26.32 -16.56
N GLU A 521 14.69 -25.26 -16.80
CA GLU A 521 15.22 -23.92 -17.08
C GLU A 521 16.02 -23.40 -15.87
N PHE A 522 15.49 -23.65 -14.68
CA PHE A 522 16.09 -23.26 -13.42
C PHE A 522 17.41 -23.99 -13.16
N ARG A 523 17.42 -25.32 -13.28
CA ARG A 523 18.65 -26.14 -13.16
C ARG A 523 19.71 -25.71 -14.17
N THR A 524 19.29 -25.36 -15.38
CA THR A 524 20.18 -24.87 -16.43
C THR A 524 20.85 -23.57 -16.00
N ARG A 525 20.07 -22.55 -15.61
CA ARG A 525 20.60 -21.25 -15.13
C ARG A 525 21.55 -21.43 -13.94
N HIS A 526 21.23 -22.33 -13.01
CA HIS A 526 22.11 -22.60 -11.88
C HIS A 526 23.45 -23.23 -12.30
N LYS A 527 23.48 -24.03 -13.37
CA LYS A 527 24.72 -24.67 -13.86
C LYS A 527 25.60 -23.75 -14.69
N VAL A 528 25.00 -22.89 -15.51
CA VAL A 528 25.77 -22.05 -16.46
C VAL A 528 26.01 -20.63 -15.95
N GLY A 529 25.27 -20.17 -14.93
CA GLY A 529 25.32 -18.79 -14.44
C GLY A 529 24.47 -17.83 -15.28
N THR A 530 24.36 -16.58 -14.85
CA THR A 530 23.57 -15.54 -15.54
C THR A 530 24.26 -14.96 -16.77
N ASP A 531 25.58 -15.09 -16.87
CA ASP A 531 26.41 -14.45 -17.90
C ASP A 531 26.81 -15.43 -19.03
N ALA A 532 26.17 -16.61 -19.08
CA ALA A 532 26.46 -17.61 -20.09
C ALA A 532 26.05 -17.11 -21.49
N ASP A 533 26.86 -17.49 -22.49
CA ASP A 533 26.50 -17.32 -23.89
C ASP A 533 25.24 -18.13 -24.24
N GLU A 534 24.42 -17.59 -25.14
CA GLU A 534 23.15 -18.20 -25.53
C GLU A 534 23.32 -19.64 -26.06
N GLU A 535 24.42 -19.90 -26.78
CA GLU A 535 24.71 -21.24 -27.31
C GLU A 535 24.97 -22.27 -26.19
N THR A 536 25.77 -21.89 -25.19
CA THR A 536 25.99 -22.73 -24.01
C THR A 536 24.71 -22.93 -23.20
N TYR A 537 23.91 -21.87 -23.00
CA TYR A 537 22.62 -21.96 -22.30
C TYR A 537 21.70 -22.97 -22.97
N GLN A 538 21.48 -22.85 -24.29
CA GLN A 538 20.62 -23.73 -25.06
C GLN A 538 21.10 -25.19 -25.06
N ARG A 539 22.43 -25.41 -25.12
CA ARG A 539 23.00 -26.75 -25.05
C ARG A 539 22.73 -27.43 -23.71
N VAL A 540 22.95 -26.74 -22.60
CA VAL A 540 22.71 -27.30 -21.25
C VAL A 540 21.22 -27.45 -20.99
N LEU A 541 20.38 -26.51 -21.48
CA LEU A 541 18.93 -26.61 -21.40
C LEU A 541 18.42 -27.91 -22.00
N ARG A 542 18.85 -28.26 -23.23
CA ARG A 542 18.46 -29.52 -23.87
C ARG A 542 18.82 -30.74 -23.01
N GLN A 543 20.03 -30.77 -22.45
CA GLN A 543 20.48 -31.87 -21.59
C GLN A 543 19.63 -32.01 -20.32
N GLU A 544 19.29 -30.90 -19.66
CA GLU A 544 18.45 -30.93 -18.48
C GLU A 544 16.99 -31.23 -18.80
N THR A 545 16.47 -30.77 -19.94
CA THR A 545 15.13 -31.12 -20.43
C THR A 545 15.00 -32.62 -20.69
N ASP A 546 16.02 -33.27 -21.25
CA ASP A 546 15.98 -34.73 -21.49
C ASP A 546 15.97 -35.53 -20.19
N LYS A 547 16.74 -35.12 -19.18
CA LYS A 547 16.68 -35.72 -17.83
C LYS A 547 15.32 -35.48 -17.18
N TRP A 548 14.82 -34.25 -17.29
CA TRP A 548 13.52 -33.85 -16.75
C TRP A 548 12.39 -34.70 -17.34
N ARG A 549 12.39 -34.99 -18.64
CA ARG A 549 11.37 -35.85 -19.29
C ARG A 549 11.24 -37.23 -18.63
N GLN A 550 12.37 -37.84 -18.26
CA GLN A 550 12.37 -39.15 -17.59
C GLN A 550 11.81 -39.04 -16.16
N GLN A 551 12.23 -38.03 -15.41
CA GLN A 551 11.76 -37.77 -14.05
C GLN A 551 10.28 -37.39 -14.02
N TYR A 552 9.82 -36.59 -14.98
CA TYR A 552 8.43 -36.23 -15.18
C TYR A 552 7.55 -37.47 -15.34
N GLN A 553 7.91 -38.38 -16.26
CA GLN A 553 7.16 -39.62 -16.47
C GLN A 553 7.11 -40.51 -15.24
N GLU A 554 8.18 -40.57 -14.46
CA GLU A 554 8.22 -41.31 -13.20
C GLU A 554 7.22 -40.71 -12.19
N ILE A 555 7.21 -39.40 -12.01
CA ILE A 555 6.35 -38.72 -11.02
C ILE A 555 4.88 -38.78 -11.43
N VAL A 556 4.58 -38.68 -12.74
CA VAL A 556 3.23 -38.91 -13.27
C VAL A 556 2.72 -40.31 -12.88
N LYS A 557 3.56 -41.35 -12.98
CA LYS A 557 3.20 -42.72 -12.55
C LYS A 557 3.03 -42.87 -11.04
N LEU A 558 3.71 -42.04 -10.25
CA LEU A 558 3.57 -41.98 -8.79
C LEU A 558 2.33 -41.21 -8.32
N GLY A 559 1.51 -40.69 -9.25
CA GLY A 559 0.29 -39.94 -8.92
C GLY A 559 0.46 -38.42 -8.92
N GLY A 560 1.61 -37.91 -9.38
CA GLY A 560 1.88 -36.47 -9.47
C GLY A 560 2.15 -35.80 -8.12
N LEU A 561 1.97 -34.47 -8.06
CA LEU A 561 2.20 -33.69 -6.84
C LEU A 561 1.09 -33.92 -5.82
N TYR A 562 1.47 -34.19 -4.57
CA TYR A 562 0.54 -34.29 -3.44
C TYR A 562 0.49 -32.98 -2.66
N ILE A 563 -0.71 -32.42 -2.51
CA ILE A 563 -0.96 -31.21 -1.71
C ILE A 563 -1.57 -31.61 -0.37
N LEU A 564 -0.93 -31.18 0.72
CA LEU A 564 -1.41 -31.41 2.08
C LEU A 564 -1.70 -30.08 2.76
N GLY A 565 -2.95 -29.81 3.12
CA GLY A 565 -3.31 -28.67 3.96
C GLY A 565 -3.32 -29.07 5.44
N THR A 566 -2.68 -28.31 6.33
CA THR A 566 -2.65 -28.61 7.78
C THR A 566 -3.78 -27.98 8.58
N GLU A 567 -4.60 -27.17 7.91
CA GLU A 567 -5.77 -26.46 8.42
C GLU A 567 -6.54 -25.81 7.27
N ARG A 568 -7.74 -25.32 7.56
CA ARG A 568 -8.54 -24.49 6.65
C ARG A 568 -8.18 -23.02 6.85
N HIS A 569 -8.01 -22.29 5.77
CA HIS A 569 -7.85 -20.84 5.84
C HIS A 569 -9.20 -20.16 6.10
N GLU A 570 -9.15 -18.87 6.47
CA GLU A 570 -10.33 -18.03 6.65
C GLU A 570 -11.22 -17.95 5.40
N SER A 571 -10.60 -18.11 4.21
CA SER A 571 -11.30 -18.11 2.93
C SER A 571 -11.09 -19.41 2.16
N ARG A 572 -12.17 -19.90 1.54
CA ARG A 572 -12.15 -21.08 0.65
C ARG A 572 -11.26 -20.85 -0.57
N ARG A 573 -11.12 -19.60 -0.99
CA ARG A 573 -10.29 -19.17 -2.11
C ARG A 573 -8.83 -19.58 -1.91
N ILE A 574 -8.26 -19.27 -0.74
CA ILE A 574 -6.87 -19.55 -0.38
C ILE A 574 -6.63 -21.07 -0.34
N ASP A 575 -7.58 -21.83 0.21
CA ASP A 575 -7.52 -23.30 0.17
C ASP A 575 -7.48 -23.83 -1.27
N ASN A 576 -8.30 -23.28 -2.16
CA ASN A 576 -8.34 -23.68 -3.57
C ASN A 576 -7.08 -23.29 -4.33
N GLN A 577 -6.44 -22.16 -3.98
CA GLN A 577 -5.14 -21.79 -4.53
C GLN A 577 -4.06 -22.80 -4.14
N LEU A 578 -4.06 -23.28 -2.89
CA LEU A 578 -3.15 -24.33 -2.43
C LEU A 578 -3.39 -25.63 -3.22
N ARG A 579 -4.64 -26.07 -3.37
CA ARG A 579 -4.99 -27.24 -4.22
C ARG A 579 -4.53 -27.06 -5.67
N GLY A 580 -4.69 -25.86 -6.22
CA GLY A 580 -4.27 -25.47 -7.58
C GLY A 580 -2.76 -25.48 -7.82
N ARG A 581 -1.94 -25.80 -6.80
CA ARG A 581 -0.52 -26.10 -6.98
C ARG A 581 -0.29 -27.45 -7.64
N ALA A 582 -1.23 -28.39 -7.56
CA ALA A 582 -1.18 -29.68 -8.25
C ALA A 582 -2.17 -29.80 -9.42
N GLY A 583 -1.89 -30.74 -10.32
CA GLY A 583 -2.73 -31.09 -11.47
C GLY A 583 -2.80 -30.03 -12.57
N ARG A 584 -1.68 -29.35 -12.83
CA ARG A 584 -1.55 -28.30 -13.85
C ARG A 584 -1.45 -28.91 -15.24
N GLN A 585 -2.01 -28.25 -16.26
CA GLN A 585 -1.98 -28.74 -17.66
C GLN A 585 -2.42 -30.21 -17.83
N GLY A 586 -3.37 -30.66 -17.00
CA GLY A 586 -3.90 -32.03 -17.00
C GLY A 586 -2.99 -33.08 -16.36
N ASP A 587 -1.93 -32.67 -15.66
CA ASP A 587 -1.11 -33.58 -14.86
C ASP A 587 -1.96 -34.27 -13.77
N PRO A 588 -1.61 -35.50 -13.36
CA PRO A 588 -2.20 -36.10 -12.17
C PRO A 588 -1.75 -35.34 -10.91
N GLY A 589 -2.51 -35.47 -9.84
CA GLY A 589 -2.18 -34.90 -8.55
C GLY A 589 -3.23 -35.23 -7.51
N HIS A 590 -2.89 -35.03 -6.26
CA HIS A 590 -3.79 -35.25 -5.12
C HIS A 590 -3.84 -34.02 -4.24
N SER A 591 -4.98 -33.77 -3.59
CA SER A 591 -5.07 -32.78 -2.52
C SER A 591 -5.90 -33.30 -1.34
N GLN A 592 -5.42 -33.07 -0.12
CA GLN A 592 -6.13 -33.46 1.09
C GLN A 592 -5.83 -32.49 2.25
N PHE A 593 -6.84 -32.21 3.08
CA PHE A 593 -6.69 -31.39 4.27
C PHE A 593 -6.79 -32.23 5.54
N PHE A 594 -5.90 -31.95 6.49
CA PHE A 594 -5.84 -32.56 7.82
C PHE A 594 -6.18 -31.47 8.82
N LEU A 595 -7.28 -31.63 9.56
CA LEU A 595 -7.88 -30.62 10.41
C LEU A 595 -7.96 -31.08 11.86
N SER A 596 -8.03 -30.14 12.78
CA SER A 596 -8.27 -30.40 14.20
C SER A 596 -9.41 -29.54 14.73
N MET A 597 -10.13 -30.05 15.74
CA MET A 597 -11.07 -29.24 16.52
C MET A 597 -10.38 -28.10 17.29
N ASP A 598 -9.06 -28.17 17.47
CA ASP A 598 -8.23 -27.14 18.10
C ASP A 598 -7.73 -26.06 17.11
N ASP A 599 -7.98 -26.22 15.80
CA ASP A 599 -7.57 -25.24 14.80
C ASP A 599 -8.32 -23.91 14.98
N ASP A 600 -7.72 -22.78 14.58
CA ASP A 600 -8.25 -21.44 14.87
C ASP A 600 -9.65 -21.21 14.30
N LEU A 601 -9.90 -21.65 13.06
CA LEU A 601 -11.22 -21.56 12.44
C LEU A 601 -12.28 -22.30 13.27
N MET A 602 -11.94 -23.49 13.77
CA MET A 602 -12.85 -24.30 14.57
C MET A 602 -13.07 -23.68 15.95
N ARG A 603 -12.00 -23.22 16.61
CA ARG A 603 -12.06 -22.56 17.92
C ARG A 603 -12.92 -21.30 17.89
N LEU A 604 -12.77 -20.46 16.87
CA LEU A 604 -13.45 -19.17 16.76
C LEU A 604 -14.91 -19.27 16.32
N PHE A 605 -15.27 -20.28 15.50
CA PHE A 605 -16.58 -20.31 14.83
C PHE A 605 -17.40 -21.59 14.99
N GLY A 606 -16.87 -22.68 15.56
CA GLY A 606 -17.60 -23.96 15.64
C GLY A 606 -17.31 -24.90 16.82
N GLY A 607 -16.33 -24.62 17.70
CA GLY A 607 -15.64 -25.68 18.44
C GLY A 607 -16.09 -25.96 19.88
N GLY A 608 -16.51 -24.93 20.65
CA GLY A 608 -16.69 -25.08 22.10
C GLY A 608 -17.68 -26.18 22.50
N ASN A 609 -18.85 -26.22 21.84
CA ASN A 609 -19.89 -27.22 22.13
C ASN A 609 -19.68 -28.53 21.37
N MET A 610 -19.02 -28.49 20.20
CA MET A 610 -18.87 -29.65 19.33
C MET A 610 -17.76 -30.60 19.81
N LYS A 611 -16.63 -30.04 20.29
CA LYS A 611 -15.56 -30.83 20.92
C LYS A 611 -16.09 -31.60 22.14
N ASN A 612 -16.82 -30.90 23.02
CA ASN A 612 -17.44 -31.51 24.20
C ASN A 612 -18.45 -32.61 23.86
N MET A 613 -19.20 -32.47 22.76
CA MET A 613 -20.12 -33.50 22.29
C MET A 613 -19.38 -34.72 21.75
N LEU A 614 -18.35 -34.53 20.92
CA LEU A 614 -17.56 -35.60 20.32
C LEU A 614 -16.74 -36.38 21.35
N SER A 615 -16.15 -35.70 22.34
CA SER A 615 -15.46 -36.35 23.46
C SER A 615 -16.39 -37.21 24.32
N ARG A 616 -17.68 -36.86 24.42
CA ARG A 616 -18.69 -37.66 25.15
C ARG A 616 -19.14 -38.91 24.39
N VAL A 617 -18.92 -38.97 23.07
CA VAL A 617 -19.28 -40.11 22.21
C VAL A 617 -18.21 -41.23 22.27
N GLY A 618 -17.07 -40.99 22.94
CA GLY A 618 -16.05 -42.01 23.18
C GLY A 618 -15.11 -42.27 21.99
N LEU A 619 -15.02 -41.33 21.05
CA LEU A 619 -14.01 -41.36 19.99
C LEU A 619 -12.61 -41.22 20.59
N SER A 620 -11.67 -42.06 20.14
CA SER A 620 -10.28 -41.96 20.57
C SER A 620 -9.58 -40.76 19.91
N ASP A 621 -8.60 -40.20 20.60
CA ASP A 621 -7.86 -39.01 20.14
C ASP A 621 -7.14 -39.20 18.79
N GLU A 622 -6.78 -40.44 18.44
CA GLU A 622 -6.01 -40.78 17.23
C GLU A 622 -6.88 -41.24 16.04
N GLU A 623 -8.18 -41.47 16.23
CA GLU A 623 -9.07 -41.93 15.14
C GLU A 623 -9.57 -40.76 14.27
N PRO A 624 -9.48 -40.87 12.93
CA PRO A 624 -9.97 -39.84 12.03
C PRO A 624 -11.51 -39.81 12.02
N ILE A 625 -12.06 -38.61 12.16
CA ILE A 625 -13.51 -38.37 12.14
C ILE A 625 -13.94 -38.08 10.71
N HIS A 626 -14.57 -39.08 10.06
CA HIS A 626 -15.16 -38.91 8.73
C HIS A 626 -16.66 -38.65 8.86
N HIS A 627 -17.07 -37.37 8.90
CA HIS A 627 -18.49 -37.04 8.96
C HIS A 627 -18.85 -35.81 8.10
N ARG A 628 -19.65 -36.03 7.05
CA ARG A 628 -20.10 -35.01 6.08
C ARG A 628 -20.74 -33.76 6.71
N TRP A 629 -21.34 -33.90 7.89
CA TRP A 629 -21.91 -32.76 8.62
C TRP A 629 -20.85 -31.81 9.18
N ILE A 630 -19.68 -32.31 9.58
CA ILE A 630 -18.58 -31.48 10.09
C ILE A 630 -17.98 -30.67 8.94
N SER A 631 -17.73 -31.29 7.78
CA SER A 631 -17.27 -30.57 6.58
C SER A 631 -18.21 -29.43 6.18
N LYS A 632 -19.54 -29.66 6.19
CA LYS A 632 -20.53 -28.59 5.96
C LYS A 632 -20.51 -27.49 7.01
N SER A 633 -20.19 -27.82 8.26
CA SER A 633 -20.12 -26.84 9.34
C SER A 633 -18.87 -25.96 9.21
N ILE A 634 -17.75 -26.56 8.77
CA ILE A 634 -16.53 -25.85 8.40
C ILE A 634 -16.77 -24.90 7.23
N GLU A 635 -17.43 -25.37 6.15
CA GLU A 635 -17.77 -24.51 5.00
C GLU A 635 -18.62 -23.30 5.44
N ARG A 636 -19.61 -23.50 6.32
CA ARG A 636 -20.42 -22.41 6.88
C ARG A 636 -19.61 -21.43 7.73
N ALA A 637 -18.64 -21.94 8.49
CA ALA A 637 -17.75 -21.09 9.27
C ALA A 637 -16.89 -20.21 8.35
N GLN A 638 -16.30 -20.76 7.28
CA GLN A 638 -15.55 -20.00 6.29
C GLN A 638 -16.42 -18.91 5.64
N THR A 639 -17.62 -19.25 5.16
CA THR A 639 -18.53 -18.26 4.55
C THR A 639 -18.88 -17.13 5.52
N LYS A 640 -19.11 -17.43 6.80
CA LYS A 640 -19.40 -16.39 7.80
C LYS A 640 -18.20 -15.46 8.05
N VAL A 641 -16.97 -15.99 8.00
CA VAL A 641 -15.75 -15.20 8.11
C VAL A 641 -15.56 -14.32 6.87
N GLU A 642 -15.78 -14.86 5.68
CA GLU A 642 -15.73 -14.13 4.42
C GLU A 642 -16.75 -12.98 4.40
N GLU A 643 -18.01 -13.23 4.76
CA GLU A 643 -19.06 -12.20 4.87
C GLU A 643 -18.68 -11.10 5.88
N ARG A 644 -18.15 -11.48 7.05
CA ARG A 644 -17.68 -10.51 8.05
C ARG A 644 -16.55 -9.64 7.50
N ASN A 645 -15.58 -10.24 6.83
CA ASN A 645 -14.44 -9.53 6.25
C ASN A 645 -14.88 -8.59 5.12
N TYR A 646 -15.84 -9.03 4.29
CA TYR A 646 -16.48 -8.22 3.27
C TYR A 646 -17.16 -6.99 3.86
N GLU A 647 -17.96 -7.13 4.92
CA GLU A 647 -18.61 -5.97 5.57
C GLU A 647 -17.60 -4.99 6.18
N ILE A 648 -16.50 -5.48 6.77
CA ILE A 648 -15.41 -4.61 7.26
C ILE A 648 -14.80 -3.79 6.11
N ARG A 649 -14.48 -4.43 4.97
CA ARG A 649 -13.91 -3.75 3.81
C ARG A 649 -14.89 -2.76 3.20
N LYS A 650 -16.16 -3.14 3.07
CA LYS A 650 -17.23 -2.29 2.56
C LYS A 650 -17.39 -1.03 3.42
N HIS A 651 -17.43 -1.18 4.74
CA HIS A 651 -17.48 -0.03 5.63
C HIS A 651 -16.25 0.85 5.51
N LEU A 652 -15.03 0.29 5.52
CA LEU A 652 -13.80 1.07 5.32
C LEU A 652 -13.83 1.89 4.02
N LEU A 653 -14.34 1.30 2.94
CA LEU A 653 -14.51 1.97 1.66
C LEU A 653 -15.56 3.10 1.72
N GLU A 654 -16.70 2.88 2.35
CA GLU A 654 -17.76 3.89 2.46
C GLU A 654 -17.26 5.19 3.14
N TYR A 655 -16.43 5.07 4.18
CA TYR A 655 -15.82 6.24 4.83
C TYR A 655 -14.70 6.86 3.98
N ASP A 656 -13.85 6.04 3.35
CA ASP A 656 -12.79 6.57 2.47
C ASP A 656 -13.36 7.20 1.20
N ASP A 657 -14.54 6.81 0.71
CA ASP A 657 -15.20 7.44 -0.44
C ASP A 657 -15.55 8.90 -0.18
N VAL A 658 -15.96 9.25 1.05
CA VAL A 658 -16.18 10.65 1.46
C VAL A 658 -14.85 11.41 1.42
N LEU A 659 -13.80 10.84 2.01
CA LEU A 659 -12.46 11.44 2.00
C LEU A 659 -11.89 11.54 0.59
N ASN A 660 -12.20 10.59 -0.30
CA ASN A 660 -11.69 10.53 -1.66
C ASN A 660 -12.24 11.66 -2.54
N GLU A 661 -13.52 12.01 -2.39
CA GLU A 661 -14.09 13.16 -3.11
C GLU A 661 -13.43 14.48 -2.69
N GLN A 662 -13.20 14.65 -1.38
CA GLN A 662 -12.46 15.80 -0.85
C GLN A 662 -11.00 15.80 -1.34
N ARG A 663 -10.34 14.64 -1.33
CA ARG A 663 -8.97 14.44 -1.82
C ARG A 663 -8.83 14.80 -3.29
N LYS A 664 -9.73 14.31 -4.15
CA LYS A 664 -9.76 14.63 -5.59
C LYS A 664 -9.88 16.13 -5.82
N PHE A 665 -10.75 16.79 -5.06
CA PHE A 665 -10.88 18.25 -5.14
C PHE A 665 -9.56 18.94 -4.74
N MET A 666 -8.97 18.55 -3.60
CA MET A 666 -7.71 19.12 -3.13
C MET A 666 -6.55 18.92 -4.09
N TYR A 667 -6.41 17.72 -4.65
CA TYR A 667 -5.34 17.41 -5.61
C TYR A 667 -5.53 18.17 -6.92
N LYS A 668 -6.78 18.31 -7.39
CA LYS A 668 -7.09 19.16 -8.54
C LYS A 668 -6.76 20.63 -8.28
N GLN A 669 -7.05 21.16 -7.09
CA GLN A 669 -6.67 22.52 -6.71
C GLN A 669 -5.14 22.68 -6.63
N ARG A 670 -4.44 21.70 -6.05
CA ARG A 670 -2.98 21.69 -5.96
C ARG A 670 -2.34 21.71 -7.35
N ASP A 671 -2.79 20.84 -8.25
CA ASP A 671 -2.30 20.79 -9.63
C ASP A 671 -2.59 22.08 -10.39
N ALA A 672 -3.79 22.64 -10.20
CA ALA A 672 -4.13 23.95 -10.76
C ALA A 672 -3.25 25.07 -10.21
N ILE A 673 -2.70 24.99 -8.99
CA ILE A 673 -1.77 25.99 -8.42
C ILE A 673 -0.34 25.77 -8.93
N LEU A 674 0.06 24.52 -9.16
CA LEU A 674 1.34 24.19 -9.76
C LEU A 674 1.44 24.72 -11.20
N ASP A 675 0.35 24.63 -11.97
CA ASP A 675 0.27 25.05 -13.37
C ASP A 675 -0.05 26.55 -13.59
N ASP A 676 -0.35 27.31 -12.53
CA ASP A 676 -0.75 28.72 -12.65
C ASP A 676 0.45 29.68 -12.66
N ASP A 677 0.54 30.50 -13.71
CA ASP A 677 1.59 31.51 -13.90
C ASP A 677 1.25 32.86 -13.24
N GLN A 678 0.02 33.07 -12.79
CA GLN A 678 -0.50 34.33 -12.26
C GLN A 678 -1.34 34.15 -10.98
N LEU A 679 -0.76 33.50 -9.96
CA LEU A 679 -1.45 33.21 -8.70
C LEU A 679 -1.94 34.43 -7.93
N PHE A 680 -1.36 35.61 -8.17
CA PHE A 680 -1.84 36.86 -7.55
C PHE A 680 -3.29 37.19 -7.97
N LEU A 681 -3.76 36.73 -9.14
CA LEU A 681 -5.17 36.89 -9.55
C LEU A 681 -6.11 36.05 -8.68
N ARG A 682 -5.68 34.88 -8.21
CA ARG A 682 -6.46 34.09 -7.23
C ARG A 682 -6.54 34.77 -5.87
N VAL A 683 -5.44 35.42 -5.47
CA VAL A 683 -5.40 36.23 -4.25
C VAL A 683 -6.35 37.42 -4.36
N LEU A 684 -6.32 38.13 -5.50
CA LEU A 684 -7.23 39.24 -5.77
C LEU A 684 -8.69 38.77 -5.72
N LYS A 685 -9.03 37.67 -6.41
CA LYS A 685 -10.38 37.10 -6.36
C LYS A 685 -10.84 36.77 -4.94
N THR A 686 -9.94 36.24 -4.10
CA THR A 686 -10.27 35.98 -2.69
C THR A 686 -10.58 37.28 -1.93
N ALA A 687 -9.84 38.35 -2.21
CA ALA A 687 -10.11 39.65 -1.61
C ALA A 687 -11.41 40.28 -2.14
N GLU A 688 -11.73 40.06 -3.42
CA GLU A 688 -13.04 40.44 -4.00
C GLU A 688 -14.18 39.69 -3.31
N ASP A 689 -14.07 38.36 -3.12
CA ASP A 689 -15.08 37.56 -2.43
C ASP A 689 -15.31 38.07 -0.98
N ILE A 690 -14.23 38.37 -0.23
CA ILE A 690 -14.32 38.93 1.14
C ILE A 690 -14.99 40.30 1.14
N LEU A 691 -14.66 41.15 0.16
CA LEU A 691 -15.27 42.47 0.02
C LEU A 691 -16.76 42.36 -0.34
N ASP A 692 -17.13 41.44 -1.24
CA ASP A 692 -18.50 41.18 -1.64
C ASP A 692 -19.32 40.65 -0.46
N ASP A 693 -18.78 39.73 0.33
CA ASP A 693 -19.42 39.26 1.58
C ASP A 693 -19.59 40.39 2.61
N ALA A 694 -18.60 41.27 2.76
CA ALA A 694 -18.70 42.44 3.64
C ALA A 694 -19.76 43.44 3.15
N LEU A 695 -19.84 43.66 1.84
CA LEU A 695 -20.86 44.51 1.22
C LEU A 695 -22.25 43.90 1.39
N ASP A 696 -22.46 42.62 1.12
CA ASP A 696 -23.77 41.99 1.24
C ASP A 696 -24.29 41.98 2.70
N ASN A 697 -23.39 41.80 3.67
CA ASN A 697 -23.75 41.80 5.09
C ASN A 697 -24.15 43.18 5.62
N TYR A 698 -23.53 44.25 5.13
CA TYR A 698 -23.76 45.62 5.63
C TYR A 698 -24.55 46.52 4.67
N PHE A 699 -24.69 46.16 3.39
CA PHE A 699 -25.30 46.95 2.30
C PHE A 699 -26.29 46.15 1.41
N PRO A 700 -27.26 45.38 1.95
CA PRO A 700 -28.09 44.53 1.10
C PRO A 700 -28.95 45.30 0.07
N GLU A 701 -29.46 46.53 0.36
CA GLU A 701 -30.30 47.30 -0.61
C GLU A 701 -30.33 48.84 -0.45
N ARG A 702 -29.35 49.52 0.20
CA ARG A 702 -29.37 51.00 0.43
C ARG A 702 -28.01 51.68 0.27
N GLU A 703 -28.02 53.02 0.08
CA GLU A 703 -26.83 53.86 0.26
C GLU A 703 -26.44 53.84 1.74
N GLY A 704 -25.26 53.28 2.05
CA GLY A 704 -24.84 53.10 3.43
C GLY A 704 -24.19 54.35 4.03
N ASP A 705 -24.35 54.44 5.34
CA ASP A 705 -23.88 55.57 6.12
C ASP A 705 -22.36 55.49 6.39
N LEU A 706 -21.81 56.55 7.00
CA LEU A 706 -20.39 56.62 7.33
C LEU A 706 -19.94 55.48 8.26
N HIS A 707 -20.81 55.01 9.16
CA HIS A 707 -20.49 53.93 10.10
C HIS A 707 -20.45 52.57 9.41
N GLU A 708 -21.35 52.31 8.47
CA GLU A 708 -21.38 51.08 7.69
C GLU A 708 -20.15 50.97 6.78
N VAL A 709 -19.77 52.07 6.11
CA VAL A 709 -18.51 52.14 5.34
C VAL A 709 -17.30 51.91 6.24
N GLN A 710 -17.27 52.50 7.44
CA GLN A 710 -16.18 52.28 8.38
C GLN A 710 -16.08 50.81 8.79
N ARG A 711 -17.20 50.13 9.04
CA ARG A 711 -17.20 48.70 9.38
C ARG A 711 -16.65 47.82 8.27
N ILE A 712 -16.96 48.14 7.01
CA ILE A 712 -16.39 47.44 5.84
C ILE A 712 -14.87 47.62 5.82
N LEU A 713 -14.37 48.85 5.98
CA LEU A 713 -12.94 49.14 6.00
C LEU A 713 -12.24 48.45 7.19
N ASP A 714 -12.87 48.43 8.36
CA ASP A 714 -12.36 47.74 9.55
C ASP A 714 -12.33 46.22 9.33
N GLN A 715 -13.35 45.64 8.70
CA GLN A 715 -13.40 44.21 8.36
C GLN A 715 -12.29 43.85 7.37
N ILE A 716 -12.11 44.64 6.30
CA ILE A 716 -11.01 44.46 5.34
C ILE A 716 -9.65 44.55 6.04
N GLN A 717 -9.48 45.49 6.96
CA GLN A 717 -8.25 45.62 7.73
C GLN A 717 -8.00 44.42 8.65
N GLN A 718 -9.03 43.89 9.31
CA GLN A 718 -8.92 42.71 10.17
C GLN A 718 -8.68 41.43 9.36
N GLU A 719 -9.33 41.31 8.20
CA GLU A 719 -9.33 40.09 7.40
C GLU A 719 -8.22 40.01 6.38
N LEU A 720 -7.70 41.14 5.87
CA LEU A 720 -6.62 41.16 4.87
C LEU A 720 -5.34 41.83 5.38
N PHE A 721 -5.36 42.48 6.55
CA PHE A 721 -4.28 43.36 7.01
C PHE A 721 -3.94 44.47 6.01
N PHE A 722 -4.91 44.84 5.18
CA PHE A 722 -4.81 45.90 4.19
C PHE A 722 -5.60 47.12 4.69
N THR A 723 -5.01 48.31 4.60
CA THR A 723 -5.69 49.56 4.93
C THR A 723 -5.88 50.35 3.65
N PRO A 724 -7.13 50.43 3.13
CA PRO A 724 -7.42 51.25 1.98
C PRO A 724 -7.06 52.72 2.22
N SER A 725 -6.57 53.40 1.20
CA SER A 725 -6.19 54.82 1.27
C SER A 725 -7.39 55.76 1.17
N VAL A 726 -8.50 55.29 0.59
CA VAL A 726 -9.76 56.04 0.50
C VAL A 726 -10.34 56.32 1.90
N SER A 727 -10.75 57.58 2.13
CA SER A 727 -11.38 57.94 3.39
C SER A 727 -12.85 57.46 3.47
N PRO A 728 -13.35 57.04 4.66
CA PRO A 728 -14.75 56.66 4.84
C PRO A 728 -15.74 57.77 4.43
N ARG A 729 -15.30 59.03 4.52
CA ARG A 729 -16.08 60.21 4.12
C ARG A 729 -16.26 60.35 2.62
N GLU A 730 -15.30 59.88 1.82
CA GLU A 730 -15.37 59.91 0.35
C GLU A 730 -16.27 58.81 -0.21
N LEU A 731 -16.40 57.71 0.52
CA LEU A 731 -17.21 56.54 0.15
C LEU A 731 -18.64 56.59 0.70
N SER A 732 -18.90 57.39 1.74
CA SER A 732 -20.23 57.53 2.33
C SER A 732 -21.25 58.12 1.35
N GLY A 733 -22.46 57.53 1.29
CA GLY A 733 -23.52 57.93 0.36
C GLY A 733 -23.27 57.54 -1.10
N LYS A 734 -22.29 56.65 -1.37
CA LYS A 734 -22.05 56.07 -2.69
C LYS A 734 -22.76 54.71 -2.82
N PRO A 735 -23.14 54.30 -4.04
CA PRO A 735 -23.67 52.96 -4.26
C PRO A 735 -22.60 51.89 -3.98
N ALA A 736 -23.02 50.71 -3.53
CA ALA A 736 -22.15 49.58 -3.22
C ALA A 736 -21.20 49.22 -4.39
N SER A 737 -21.66 49.33 -5.64
CA SER A 737 -20.83 49.11 -6.84
C SER A 737 -19.65 50.07 -6.96
N PHE A 738 -19.80 51.32 -6.51
CA PHE A 738 -18.72 52.30 -6.52
C PHE A 738 -17.70 52.00 -5.42
N ILE A 739 -18.17 51.67 -4.21
CA ILE A 739 -17.32 51.28 -3.08
C ILE A 739 -16.51 50.04 -3.45
N ARG A 740 -17.18 49.04 -4.04
CA ARG A 740 -16.56 47.81 -4.56
C ARG A 740 -15.41 48.14 -5.51
N GLN A 741 -15.67 48.94 -6.54
CA GLN A 741 -14.66 49.25 -7.55
C GLN A 741 -13.47 50.03 -6.95
N ALA A 742 -13.72 51.01 -6.08
CA ALA A 742 -12.67 51.81 -5.48
C ALA A 742 -11.69 50.96 -4.65
N ILE A 743 -12.21 50.02 -3.86
CA ILE A 743 -11.37 49.14 -3.03
C ILE A 743 -10.64 48.11 -3.89
N ILE A 744 -11.30 47.53 -4.90
CA ILE A 744 -10.66 46.58 -5.82
C ILE A 744 -9.53 47.23 -6.60
N ASP A 745 -9.70 48.47 -7.05
CA ASP A 745 -8.66 49.20 -7.77
C ASP A 745 -7.41 49.39 -6.89
N GLU A 746 -7.57 49.68 -5.60
CA GLU A 746 -6.45 49.78 -4.65
C GLU A 746 -5.77 48.43 -4.38
N LEU A 747 -6.55 47.36 -4.16
CA LEU A 747 -6.02 46.00 -3.96
C LEU A 747 -5.25 45.52 -5.20
N THR A 748 -5.77 45.81 -6.38
CA THR A 748 -5.15 45.49 -7.67
C THR A 748 -3.84 46.27 -7.86
N SER A 749 -3.84 47.56 -7.53
CA SER A 749 -2.65 48.42 -7.56
C SER A 749 -1.55 47.93 -6.61
N ASP A 750 -1.92 47.52 -5.39
CA ASP A 750 -0.97 46.95 -4.41
C ASP A 750 -0.30 45.68 -4.96
N LEU A 751 -1.09 44.73 -5.49
CA LEU A 751 -0.54 43.50 -6.08
C LEU A 751 0.34 43.77 -7.29
N HIS A 752 -0.03 44.70 -8.18
CA HIS A 752 0.81 45.10 -9.30
C HIS A 752 2.13 45.74 -8.84
N SER A 753 2.10 46.61 -7.84
CA SER A 753 3.31 47.22 -7.29
C SER A 753 4.28 46.19 -6.69
N LYS A 754 3.75 45.15 -6.04
CA LYS A 754 4.52 44.00 -5.55
C LYS A 754 5.11 43.18 -6.68
N ASN A 755 4.34 42.97 -7.75
CA ASN A 755 4.75 42.24 -8.93
C ASN A 755 5.91 42.93 -9.65
N GLU A 756 5.87 44.26 -9.75
CA GLU A 756 6.97 45.07 -10.30
C GLU A 756 8.20 45.09 -9.39
N ALA A 757 8.00 45.20 -8.07
CA ALA A 757 9.10 45.25 -7.10
C ALA A 757 9.87 43.92 -6.98
N ALA A 758 9.16 42.79 -6.96
CA ALA A 758 9.73 41.45 -6.79
C ALA A 758 10.16 40.80 -8.12
N GLY A 759 9.50 41.16 -9.22
CA GLY A 759 9.53 40.42 -10.49
C GLY A 759 8.50 39.29 -10.53
N ALA A 760 7.84 39.14 -11.68
CA ALA A 760 6.67 38.27 -11.83
C ALA A 760 6.91 36.79 -11.49
N GLU A 761 8.03 36.24 -11.93
CA GLU A 761 8.39 34.84 -11.66
C GLU A 761 8.66 34.60 -10.17
N MET A 762 9.36 35.52 -9.51
CA MET A 762 9.71 35.38 -8.10
C MET A 762 8.50 35.52 -7.19
N LEU A 763 7.64 36.51 -7.45
CA LEU A 763 6.39 36.70 -6.71
C LEU A 763 5.48 35.49 -6.88
N ASN A 764 5.28 35.02 -8.13
CA ASN A 764 4.43 33.87 -8.40
C ASN A 764 4.97 32.60 -7.72
N ARG A 765 6.29 32.37 -7.74
CA ARG A 765 6.93 31.26 -7.02
C ARG A 765 6.75 31.36 -5.50
N ALA A 766 6.85 32.55 -4.92
CA ALA A 766 6.64 32.76 -3.49
C ALA A 766 5.18 32.48 -3.09
N ILE A 767 4.21 33.02 -3.84
CA ILE A 767 2.79 32.77 -3.63
C ILE A 767 2.47 31.27 -3.78
N ARG A 768 3.04 30.61 -4.79
CA ARG A 768 2.89 29.16 -4.99
C ARG A 768 3.37 28.36 -3.77
N LEU A 769 4.58 28.64 -3.29
CA LEU A 769 5.15 27.94 -2.14
C LEU A 769 4.27 28.11 -0.89
N GLU A 770 3.75 29.32 -0.66
CA GLU A 770 2.85 29.59 0.46
C GLU A 770 1.51 28.85 0.32
N TYR A 771 0.89 28.84 -0.87
CA TYR A 771 -0.31 28.06 -1.12
C TYR A 771 -0.10 26.58 -0.81
N LEU A 772 0.95 25.97 -1.38
CA LEU A 772 1.23 24.54 -1.21
C LEU A 772 1.46 24.18 0.26
N ARG A 773 2.26 24.99 0.99
CA ARG A 773 2.50 24.79 2.43
C ARG A 773 1.23 24.90 3.26
N ASN A 774 0.37 25.88 2.97
CA ASN A 774 -0.87 26.09 3.72
C ASN A 774 -1.87 24.97 3.44
N ILE A 775 -2.00 24.58 2.17
CA ILE A 775 -2.80 23.42 1.76
C ILE A 775 -2.32 22.16 2.48
N ASP A 776 -1.03 21.87 2.47
CA ASP A 776 -0.48 20.64 3.06
C ASP A 776 -0.70 20.60 4.58
N ALA A 777 -0.47 21.72 5.27
CA ALA A 777 -0.67 21.81 6.71
C ALA A 777 -2.15 21.64 7.08
N ARG A 778 -3.06 22.39 6.45
CA ARG A 778 -4.48 22.32 6.77
C ARG A 778 -5.13 21.01 6.35
N TRP A 779 -4.66 20.42 5.25
CA TRP A 779 -5.10 19.08 4.86
C TRP A 779 -4.70 18.03 5.89
N GLN A 780 -3.51 18.12 6.49
CA GLN A 780 -3.11 17.22 7.57
C GLN A 780 -3.99 17.38 8.81
N ASP A 781 -4.27 18.62 9.21
CA ASP A 781 -5.20 18.90 10.32
C ASP A 781 -6.60 18.33 10.02
N HIS A 782 -7.07 18.47 8.79
CA HIS A 782 -8.34 17.92 8.33
C HIS A 782 -8.38 16.39 8.37
N LEU A 783 -7.31 15.70 7.98
CA LEU A 783 -7.22 14.23 8.08
C LEU A 783 -7.36 13.75 9.53
N GLU A 784 -6.74 14.45 10.48
CA GLU A 784 -6.87 14.12 11.90
C GLU A 784 -8.26 14.43 12.46
N ASN A 785 -8.84 15.57 12.08
CA ASN A 785 -10.21 15.92 12.45
C ASN A 785 -11.21 14.88 11.94
N LEU A 786 -11.03 14.39 10.71
CA LEU A 786 -11.87 13.33 10.14
C LEU A 786 -11.65 11.97 10.82
N GLU A 787 -10.44 11.65 11.26
CA GLU A 787 -10.19 10.44 12.03
C GLU A 787 -10.90 10.49 13.39
N ALA A 788 -10.80 11.62 14.10
CA ALA A 788 -11.51 11.85 15.36
C ALA A 788 -13.04 11.84 15.17
N LEU A 789 -13.54 12.46 14.10
CA LEU A 789 -14.95 12.47 13.75
C LEU A 789 -15.49 11.05 13.52
N ARG A 790 -14.73 10.22 12.80
CA ARG A 790 -15.10 8.81 12.54
C ARG A 790 -15.31 8.03 13.85
N GLU A 791 -14.44 8.22 14.84
CA GLU A 791 -14.58 7.58 16.15
C GLU A 791 -15.78 8.13 16.94
N ALA A 792 -15.98 9.45 16.93
CA ALA A 792 -17.08 10.10 17.63
C ALA A 792 -18.46 9.70 17.08
N VAL A 793 -18.60 9.62 15.76
CA VAL A 793 -19.85 9.30 15.09
C VAL A 793 -20.24 7.83 15.29
N TYR A 794 -19.27 6.92 15.48
CA TYR A 794 -19.55 5.54 15.86
C TYR A 794 -20.28 5.43 17.20
N LEU A 795 -19.93 6.29 18.17
CA LEU A 795 -20.61 6.36 19.48
C LEU A 795 -22.03 6.93 19.39
N ARG A 796 -22.39 7.62 18.31
CA ARG A 796 -23.75 8.16 18.10
C ARG A 796 -24.70 7.16 17.46
N SER A 797 -24.21 6.00 17.01
CA SER A 797 -25.04 4.88 16.51
C SER A 797 -26.06 4.38 17.53
N TYR A 798 -25.83 4.61 18.83
CA TYR A 798 -26.78 4.32 19.90
C TYR A 798 -28.08 5.16 19.83
N GLY A 799 -28.07 6.28 19.11
CA GLY A 799 -29.22 7.19 18.94
C GLY A 799 -30.09 6.95 17.69
N GLN A 800 -30.01 5.78 17.04
CA GLN A 800 -30.75 5.43 15.81
C GLN A 800 -30.48 6.31 14.57
N LYS A 801 -29.49 7.19 14.60
CA LYS A 801 -29.02 7.94 13.43
C LYS A 801 -28.02 7.11 12.62
N ASN A 802 -27.99 7.30 11.30
CA ASN A 802 -27.00 6.64 10.43
C ASN A 802 -25.62 7.30 10.59
N PRO A 803 -24.60 6.59 11.12
CA PRO A 803 -23.27 7.16 11.35
C PRO A 803 -22.60 7.70 10.07
N LEU A 804 -22.75 7.00 8.94
CA LEU A 804 -22.09 7.41 7.69
C LEU A 804 -22.66 8.75 7.17
N LEU A 805 -23.95 9.00 7.36
CA LEU A 805 -24.59 10.24 6.92
C LEU A 805 -24.09 11.44 7.75
N GLU A 806 -24.03 11.30 9.06
CA GLU A 806 -23.55 12.37 9.96
C GLU A 806 -22.07 12.64 9.69
N TYR A 807 -21.25 11.59 9.49
CA TYR A 807 -19.85 11.72 9.08
C TYR A 807 -19.70 12.51 7.77
N LYS A 808 -20.58 12.26 6.79
CA LYS A 808 -20.56 12.97 5.50
C LYS A 808 -20.93 14.44 5.64
N LEU A 809 -21.95 14.76 6.45
CA LEU A 809 -22.41 16.13 6.66
C LEU A 809 -21.38 16.96 7.44
N GLU A 810 -21.02 16.51 8.64
CA GLU A 810 -20.03 17.20 9.49
C GLU A 810 -18.66 17.25 8.79
N GLY A 811 -18.25 16.15 8.13
CA GLY A 811 -17.00 16.11 7.38
C GLY A 811 -16.95 17.07 6.18
N PHE A 812 -18.11 17.41 5.59
CA PHE A 812 -18.19 18.40 4.51
C PHE A 812 -18.12 19.84 5.06
N GLU A 813 -18.78 20.13 6.18
CA GLU A 813 -18.70 21.44 6.85
C GLU A 813 -17.26 21.78 7.27
N ILE A 814 -16.55 20.84 7.91
CA ILE A 814 -15.13 21.00 8.27
C ILE A 814 -14.26 21.24 7.03
N PHE A 815 -14.59 20.58 5.92
CA PHE A 815 -13.86 20.72 4.66
C PHE A 815 -14.06 22.09 4.01
N GLU A 816 -15.30 22.60 3.95
CA GLU A 816 -15.58 23.95 3.43
C GLU A 816 -14.92 25.03 4.27
N GLU A 817 -14.97 24.91 5.59
CA GLU A 817 -14.29 25.83 6.50
C GLU A 817 -12.78 25.81 6.25
N MET A 818 -12.18 24.62 6.13
CA MET A 818 -10.76 24.47 5.81
C MET A 818 -10.40 25.21 4.50
N LEU A 819 -11.19 25.03 3.43
CA LEU A 819 -10.95 25.70 2.15
C LEU A 819 -10.99 27.23 2.26
N LEU A 820 -11.97 27.76 3.00
CA LEU A 820 -12.08 29.19 3.27
C LEU A 820 -10.84 29.70 4.04
N GLN A 821 -10.45 28.99 5.09
CA GLN A 821 -9.30 29.34 5.92
C GLN A 821 -7.98 29.32 5.12
N ILE A 822 -7.82 28.42 4.14
CA ILE A 822 -6.65 28.42 3.23
C ILE A 822 -6.63 29.72 2.42
N ARG A 823 -7.73 30.03 1.72
CA ARG A 823 -7.82 31.22 0.84
C ARG A 823 -7.55 32.51 1.61
N VAL A 824 -8.23 32.71 2.74
CA VAL A 824 -8.10 33.90 3.59
C VAL A 824 -6.68 34.01 4.17
N SER A 825 -6.08 32.91 4.63
CA SER A 825 -4.72 32.92 5.20
C SER A 825 -3.66 33.36 4.18
N ILE A 826 -3.79 32.93 2.92
CA ILE A 826 -2.88 33.36 1.86
C ILE A 826 -3.09 34.82 1.51
N ALA A 827 -4.33 35.26 1.35
CA ALA A 827 -4.63 36.66 1.07
C ALA A 827 -4.06 37.59 2.16
N ARG A 828 -4.29 37.27 3.44
CA ARG A 828 -3.69 37.97 4.60
C ARG A 828 -2.18 38.11 4.48
N LYS A 829 -1.47 37.01 4.22
CA LYS A 829 -0.01 37.01 4.13
C LYS A 829 0.48 37.87 2.96
N VAL A 830 -0.17 37.76 1.80
CA VAL A 830 0.25 38.49 0.59
C VAL A 830 0.01 39.99 0.75
N PHE A 831 -1.12 40.41 1.32
CA PHE A 831 -1.42 41.83 1.54
C PHE A 831 -0.60 42.45 2.68
N LEU A 832 -0.25 41.69 3.73
CA LEU A 832 0.60 42.14 4.83
C LEU A 832 2.02 42.55 4.39
N VAL A 833 2.60 41.85 3.40
CA VAL A 833 3.95 42.16 2.89
C VAL A 833 3.92 43.48 2.13
N LYS A 834 4.87 44.39 2.37
CA LYS A 834 4.95 45.67 1.63
C LYS A 834 5.85 45.57 0.41
N ALA A 835 5.50 46.23 -0.70
CA ALA A 835 6.27 46.20 -1.94
C ALA A 835 7.75 46.60 -1.76
N ASP A 836 8.04 47.58 -0.87
CA ASP A 836 9.41 48.02 -0.61
C ASP A 836 10.31 46.94 0.00
N SER A 837 9.75 45.98 0.74
CA SER A 837 10.50 44.84 1.30
C SER A 837 10.83 43.75 0.29
N LEU A 838 10.23 43.79 -0.91
CA LEU A 838 10.43 42.81 -1.97
C LEU A 838 11.47 43.24 -3.01
N ARG A 839 11.94 44.49 -2.94
CA ARG A 839 13.00 44.97 -3.83
C ARG A 839 14.29 44.25 -3.48
N PRO A 840 14.99 43.63 -4.46
CA PRO A 840 16.31 43.08 -4.20
C PRO A 840 17.22 44.22 -3.74
N GLU A 841 17.79 44.12 -2.54
CA GLU A 841 18.87 45.02 -2.14
C GLU A 841 19.95 44.92 -3.21
N ALA A 842 20.20 46.03 -3.92
CA ALA A 842 21.37 46.13 -4.77
C ALA A 842 22.58 45.88 -3.87
N GLN A 843 23.21 44.71 -4.01
CA GLN A 843 24.52 44.46 -3.42
C GLN A 843 25.46 45.55 -3.94
N THR A 844 25.60 46.61 -3.16
CA THR A 844 26.63 47.60 -3.35
C THR A 844 27.93 46.88 -3.08
N VAL A 845 28.60 46.48 -4.16
CA VAL A 845 29.99 46.03 -4.12
C VAL A 845 30.82 47.20 -3.62
N GLN A 846 30.96 47.32 -2.30
CA GLN A 846 32.03 48.12 -1.72
C GLN A 846 33.35 47.41 -2.07
N PRO A 847 34.36 48.08 -2.65
CA PRO A 847 35.69 47.53 -2.77
C PRO A 847 36.36 47.54 -1.39
N GLY A 848 35.91 46.64 -0.52
CA GLY A 848 36.45 46.39 0.80
C GLY A 848 37.60 45.40 0.72
N ARG A 849 38.83 45.92 0.75
CA ARG A 849 40.09 45.29 1.14
C ARG A 849 39.98 43.80 1.55
N MET A 850 40.37 42.91 0.63
CA MET A 850 40.52 41.47 0.90
C MET A 850 41.69 41.26 1.87
N GLN A 851 41.42 41.27 3.18
CA GLN A 851 42.30 40.67 4.18
C GLN A 851 41.98 39.18 4.25
N THR A 852 42.80 38.38 3.57
CA THR A 852 42.88 36.94 3.83
C THR A 852 43.41 36.73 5.25
N ARG A 853 42.52 36.40 6.18
CA ARG A 853 42.88 35.65 7.39
C ARG A 853 42.46 34.21 7.19
N HIS A 854 43.45 33.38 6.88
CA HIS A 854 43.39 31.97 7.22
C HIS A 854 43.35 31.87 8.74
N ASP A 855 42.30 31.30 9.30
CA ASP A 855 42.42 30.62 10.58
C ASP A 855 41.72 29.27 10.53
N SER A 856 42.48 28.30 11.00
CA SER A 856 42.27 26.86 10.97
C SER A 856 41.07 26.44 11.81
N MET A 857 40.17 25.65 11.21
CA MET A 857 39.17 24.89 11.96
C MET A 857 39.83 23.62 12.52
N GLN A 858 40.23 23.68 13.80
CA GLN A 858 40.57 22.51 14.60
C GLN A 858 39.78 22.57 15.92
N GLY A 859 38.91 21.58 16.08
CA GLY A 859 38.44 20.92 17.30
C GLY A 859 38.09 21.74 18.55
N PHE A 860 36.85 21.55 19.04
CA PHE A 860 36.63 21.29 20.46
C PHE A 860 35.49 20.28 20.65
N GLY A 861 35.79 19.20 21.36
CA GLY A 861 34.82 18.32 22.00
C GLY A 861 34.83 18.50 23.51
N GLY A 862 33.76 18.06 24.16
CA GLY A 862 33.65 17.82 25.61
C GLY A 862 32.21 18.01 26.11
N GLY A 863 31.48 17.01 26.64
CA GLY A 863 31.96 15.77 27.25
C GLY A 863 30.96 14.59 27.37
N SER A 864 31.58 13.42 27.47
CA SER A 864 31.27 12.16 28.21
C SER A 864 29.85 11.55 28.17
N PRO A 865 29.74 10.22 27.93
CA PRO A 865 30.06 9.28 29.02
C PRO A 865 30.67 7.90 28.65
N ARG A 866 31.34 7.34 29.67
CA ARG A 866 31.47 5.93 30.12
C ARG A 866 31.86 4.80 29.13
N ARG A 867 32.97 4.13 29.50
CA ARG A 867 33.43 2.79 29.08
C ARG A 867 32.36 1.70 29.16
N PRO A 868 32.50 0.67 28.30
CA PRO A 868 32.43 -0.72 28.73
C PRO A 868 33.75 -1.50 28.51
N ALA A 869 33.87 -2.59 29.24
CA ALA A 869 35.01 -3.51 29.35
C ALA A 869 35.18 -4.45 28.11
N PRO A 870 36.31 -5.19 27.98
CA PRO A 870 36.65 -5.88 26.73
C PRO A 870 36.04 -7.29 26.65
N ALA A 871 35.58 -7.66 25.45
CA ALA A 871 35.26 -9.04 25.06
C ALA A 871 36.10 -9.46 23.84
N GLN A 872 36.46 -10.75 23.82
CA GLN A 872 37.50 -11.41 23.02
C GLN A 872 37.24 -11.48 21.49
N PRO A 873 38.29 -11.77 20.67
CA PRO A 873 38.24 -11.76 19.22
C PRO A 873 37.81 -13.11 18.61
N GLY A 874 36.90 -13.07 17.65
CA GLY A 874 36.59 -14.22 16.78
C GLY A 874 35.56 -13.89 15.71
N GLY A 875 36.00 -13.79 14.45
CA GLY A 875 35.11 -13.73 13.29
C GLY A 875 35.62 -12.83 12.17
N LYS A 876 36.12 -13.43 11.09
CA LYS A 876 36.69 -12.78 9.90
C LYS A 876 35.60 -12.09 9.05
N ALA A 877 35.88 -10.88 8.57
CA ALA A 877 35.18 -10.22 7.46
C ALA A 877 36.16 -9.95 6.29
N PRO A 878 35.70 -9.93 5.03
CA PRO A 878 36.50 -10.23 3.84
C PRO A 878 37.37 -9.06 3.37
N THR A 879 38.57 -9.38 2.88
CA THR A 879 39.56 -8.44 2.35
C THR A 879 39.31 -8.23 0.85
N VAL A 880 39.05 -6.99 0.44
CA VAL A 880 38.98 -6.59 -0.97
C VAL A 880 40.40 -6.50 -1.54
N VAL A 881 40.77 -7.39 -2.45
CA VAL A 881 42.05 -7.35 -3.18
C VAL A 881 41.94 -6.32 -4.30
N ARG A 882 42.73 -5.25 -4.25
CA ARG A 882 42.82 -4.25 -5.32
C ARG A 882 43.83 -4.68 -6.38
N THR A 883 43.43 -4.61 -7.65
CA THR A 883 44.18 -5.02 -8.84
C THR A 883 45.21 -4.00 -9.35
N VAL A 884 45.45 -2.89 -8.65
CA VAL A 884 46.41 -1.86 -9.08
C VAL A 884 47.23 -1.31 -7.88
N PRO A 885 48.56 -1.14 -8.00
CA PRO A 885 49.39 -0.57 -6.93
C PRO A 885 48.94 0.85 -6.56
N LYS A 886 48.92 1.16 -5.27
CA LYS A 886 48.56 2.49 -4.76
C LYS A 886 49.64 3.50 -5.17
N VAL A 887 49.31 4.38 -6.13
CA VAL A 887 50.21 5.45 -6.58
C VAL A 887 50.41 6.45 -5.45
N GLY A 888 51.66 6.64 -5.03
CA GLY A 888 52.03 7.59 -3.99
C GLY A 888 51.89 9.03 -4.46
N ARG A 889 51.60 9.95 -3.53
CA ARG A 889 51.43 11.40 -3.82
C ARG A 889 52.60 12.02 -4.60
N ASN A 890 53.81 11.50 -4.44
CA ASN A 890 55.02 12.00 -5.08
C ASN A 890 55.46 11.19 -6.32
N ASP A 891 54.76 10.11 -6.67
CA ASP A 891 55.05 9.29 -7.84
C ASP A 891 54.55 9.98 -9.11
N LEU A 892 55.10 9.59 -10.26
CA LEU A 892 54.63 10.07 -11.56
C LEU A 892 53.18 9.67 -11.79
N CYS A 893 52.39 10.61 -12.30
CA CYS A 893 50.95 10.39 -12.49
C CYS A 893 50.72 9.35 -13.61
N PRO A 894 49.85 8.34 -13.41
CA PRO A 894 49.60 7.26 -14.37
C PRO A 894 49.05 7.72 -15.72
N CYS A 895 48.51 8.94 -15.80
CA CYS A 895 48.03 9.54 -17.05
C CYS A 895 49.14 9.88 -18.06
N GLY A 896 50.42 9.65 -17.74
CA GLY A 896 51.54 9.90 -18.65
C GLY A 896 51.95 11.37 -18.79
N SER A 897 51.40 12.27 -17.97
CA SER A 897 51.66 13.72 -18.06
C SER A 897 53.07 14.18 -17.63
N GLY A 898 53.93 13.27 -17.17
CA GLY A 898 55.27 13.57 -16.67
C GLY A 898 55.31 14.33 -15.32
N LYS A 899 54.16 14.67 -14.74
CA LYS A 899 54.05 15.38 -13.44
C LYS A 899 53.78 14.40 -12.29
N LYS A 900 54.19 14.78 -11.07
CA LYS A 900 53.87 14.01 -9.84
C LYS A 900 52.35 14.01 -9.59
N TYR A 901 51.80 12.91 -9.06
CA TYR A 901 50.35 12.70 -8.88
C TYR A 901 49.67 13.86 -8.13
N LYS A 902 50.26 14.36 -7.04
CA LYS A 902 49.76 15.52 -6.26
C LYS A 902 49.65 16.84 -7.04
N HIS A 903 50.27 16.95 -8.22
CA HIS A 903 50.22 18.14 -9.06
C HIS A 903 49.44 17.90 -10.36
N CYS A 904 48.75 16.76 -10.47
CA CYS A 904 47.90 16.40 -11.60
C CYS A 904 46.55 15.89 -11.06
N HIS A 905 46.25 14.59 -11.14
CA HIS A 905 44.97 14.00 -10.70
C HIS A 905 44.79 13.95 -9.17
N GLY A 906 45.82 14.27 -8.39
CA GLY A 906 45.75 14.39 -6.93
C GLY A 906 45.60 15.83 -6.42
N ARG A 907 45.23 16.78 -7.29
CA ARG A 907 44.87 18.15 -6.90
C ARG A 907 43.43 18.26 -6.44
#